data_AF-A0A8H5LMS9-F1
#
_entry.id   AF-A0A8H5LMS9-F1
#
_cell.length_a   1.000
_cell.length_b   1.000
_cell.length_c   1.000
_cell.angle_alpha   90.00
_cell.angle_beta   90.00
_cell.angle_gamma   90.00
#
_symmetry.space_group_name_H-M   'P 1'
#
loop_
_entity.id
_entity.type
_entity.pdbx_description
1 polymer ?
#
loop_
_entity_poly.entity_id
_entity_poly.type
_entity_poly.pdbx_seq_one_letter_code
_entity_poly.pdbx_strand_id
1 'polypeptide(L)'
;MKSIVVSALLASVATVSARTFTVTNACPFTIWPAMFTDLNVGSAVPNQPNGWTAPAFTSVSFTVPDNWTAGRIWARRNCDFSSNPGPNSCLDGGCNGGLVCDSRTGTGVPPATLAEFTLSTNPSIPDNYDVSLVDGYNLPMRITNNAGCHVADCPVDLGPNCPANQKGPFDSTGFPVGCKSACLVDPNPSNSRNCCSGQFNTPATCPPSASPVPDILASSGLKARKIPGGYSIPFKRTKGSLGRRNDGRKSKRVGGMRKRAGVSGETGLGDNSDLLYTVPVEIGGIVTAVHLDTGSSDLWVTSDSCTAASCNGPATAKQYPMSTFNDSGASVNMQFGDSLTGTSASGPIGFDTATVAGIAIQNQVFSAVNVTDNTVVKYGAAGILGLSFPAGSKVQEAIVVEKTGPLAKTDDFIVGTYQYGPLLARIAMTGALDMPMFAIELQRATIDVGGQDGVLTIGALPEGIDNSSLTWVPVRLYKDSEGGTPAPSFAPNEVYPFRWEIDIDGVFLDGERVADSAIPANGVSVTTTSALIDTGNSLLRGPSDVVSNILSTVSTTYNPSRSNSVATLPCNVPHTLAFQIGGKMFPVDPRDFIGEGSDASTCEADNLVVTDPPSRGALFRWSLGDPFLKSNLVAFHYGNLTHPSVDPPRIGFLSMVPENADQLLTQAVNDAESNGGLFDSTIVAAPTASAATADQITVTPGFTGISTRAPSPTATSPGAAVTVTMGSSGDTSQSSGSDPSDNKENGAVAGAKMGMGLVSVFVVVGMVVGW
;
A
#
# COMPACT_ATOMS: atom_id res chain seq x y z
N MET A 1 -26.87 24.58 -75.38
CA MET A 1 -26.78 23.69 -74.21
C MET A 1 -26.71 24.57 -72.97
N LYS A 2 -27.72 24.52 -72.10
CA LYS A 2 -27.84 25.38 -70.91
C LYS A 2 -27.07 24.71 -69.76
N SER A 3 -26.00 25.33 -69.29
CA SER A 3 -25.27 24.88 -68.11
C SER A 3 -25.94 25.44 -66.86
N ILE A 4 -26.53 24.54 -66.06
CA ILE A 4 -27.10 24.84 -64.74
C ILE A 4 -25.95 24.81 -63.74
N VAL A 5 -25.68 25.95 -63.08
CA VAL A 5 -24.77 26.01 -61.94
C VAL A 5 -25.57 25.62 -60.70
N VAL A 6 -25.25 24.46 -60.13
CA VAL A 6 -25.78 24.03 -58.83
C VAL A 6 -24.86 24.58 -57.75
N SER A 7 -25.29 25.62 -57.05
CA SER A 7 -24.66 26.07 -55.81
C SER A 7 -24.96 25.06 -54.70
N ALA A 8 -23.96 24.29 -54.29
CA ALA A 8 -24.05 23.47 -53.09
C ALA A 8 -24.02 24.39 -51.86
N LEU A 9 -25.15 24.47 -51.13
CA LEU A 9 -25.16 24.96 -49.76
C LEU A 9 -24.31 23.99 -48.92
N LEU A 10 -23.11 24.41 -48.52
CA LEU A 10 -22.43 23.77 -47.39
C LEU A 10 -23.24 24.12 -46.13
N ALA A 11 -24.06 23.20 -45.67
CA ALA A 11 -24.53 23.21 -44.30
C ALA A 11 -23.31 22.94 -43.42
N SER A 12 -22.82 23.99 -42.75
CA SER A 12 -21.85 23.87 -41.67
C SER A 12 -22.49 23.04 -40.56
N VAL A 13 -22.16 21.74 -40.50
CA VAL A 13 -22.43 20.91 -39.34
C VAL A 13 -21.58 21.49 -38.22
N ALA A 14 -22.21 22.24 -37.32
CA ALA A 14 -21.57 22.62 -36.08
C ALA A 14 -21.28 21.32 -35.31
N THR A 15 -20.03 20.88 -35.34
CA THR A 15 -19.55 19.84 -34.43
C THR A 15 -19.67 20.41 -33.03
N VAL A 16 -20.70 20.00 -32.30
CA VAL A 16 -20.78 20.26 -30.87
C VAL A 16 -19.66 19.45 -30.24
N SER A 17 -18.56 20.10 -29.85
CA SER A 17 -17.64 19.51 -28.88
C SER A 17 -18.47 19.20 -27.64
N ALA A 18 -18.47 17.93 -27.26
CA ALA A 18 -19.21 17.46 -26.11
C ALA A 18 -18.37 16.45 -25.36
N ARG A 19 -18.46 16.50 -24.03
CA ARG A 19 -17.72 15.62 -23.12
C ARG A 19 -18.42 14.28 -23.02
N THR A 20 -17.67 13.24 -22.70
CA THR A 20 -18.23 11.94 -22.35
C THR A 20 -18.21 11.78 -20.85
N PHE A 21 -19.38 11.52 -20.26
CA PHE A 21 -19.51 11.15 -18.86
C PHE A 21 -19.77 9.65 -18.79
N THR A 22 -19.13 8.98 -17.84
CA THR A 22 -19.37 7.56 -17.53
C THR A 22 -19.81 7.46 -16.08
N VAL A 23 -21.02 6.95 -15.86
CA VAL A 23 -21.55 6.68 -14.52
C VAL A 23 -21.45 5.19 -14.25
N THR A 24 -20.65 4.81 -13.26
CA THR A 24 -20.41 3.42 -12.86
C THR A 24 -21.09 3.13 -11.53
N ASN A 25 -21.90 2.07 -11.48
CA ASN A 25 -22.36 1.50 -10.22
C ASN A 25 -21.26 0.59 -9.66
N ALA A 26 -20.45 1.08 -8.73
CA ALA A 26 -19.43 0.28 -8.05
C ALA A 26 -19.97 -0.46 -6.81
N CYS A 27 -21.27 -0.38 -6.52
CA CYS A 27 -21.89 -1.08 -5.40
C CYS A 27 -22.16 -2.56 -5.75
N PRO A 28 -22.11 -3.48 -4.76
CA PRO A 28 -22.44 -4.89 -4.97
C PRO A 28 -23.96 -5.15 -5.07
N PHE A 29 -24.76 -4.12 -5.33
CA PHE A 29 -26.20 -4.19 -5.46
C PHE A 29 -26.70 -3.23 -6.53
N THR A 30 -27.94 -3.42 -6.98
CA THR A 30 -28.58 -2.54 -7.96
C THR A 30 -28.83 -1.16 -7.36
N ILE A 31 -28.47 -0.11 -8.09
CA ILE A 31 -28.83 1.27 -7.79
C ILE A 31 -29.66 1.83 -8.94
N TRP A 32 -30.34 2.96 -8.70
CA TRP A 32 -31.06 3.68 -9.74
C TRP A 32 -30.50 5.09 -9.84
N PRO A 33 -29.50 5.35 -10.70
CA PRO A 33 -29.01 6.70 -10.88
C PRO A 33 -30.12 7.62 -11.41
N ALA A 34 -30.02 8.89 -11.06
CA ALA A 34 -30.91 9.95 -11.46
C ALA A 34 -30.10 11.19 -11.84
N MET A 35 -30.68 12.02 -12.70
CA MET A 35 -30.03 13.22 -13.21
C MET A 35 -31.04 14.36 -13.32
N PHE A 36 -30.60 15.58 -13.04
CA PHE A 36 -31.40 16.78 -13.14
C PHE A 36 -30.57 17.95 -13.67
N THR A 37 -31.22 18.86 -14.38
CA THR A 37 -30.64 20.14 -14.82
C THR A 37 -31.59 21.26 -14.44
N ASP A 38 -31.12 22.29 -13.74
CA ASP A 38 -31.96 23.48 -13.49
C ASP A 38 -32.09 24.32 -14.76
N LEU A 39 -33.21 24.12 -15.46
CA LEU A 39 -33.51 24.82 -16.71
C LEU A 39 -33.74 26.33 -16.56
N ASN A 40 -33.79 26.85 -15.33
CA ASN A 40 -33.79 28.30 -15.08
C ASN A 40 -32.37 28.90 -15.09
N VAL A 41 -31.33 28.08 -14.92
CA VAL A 41 -29.92 28.49 -14.93
C VAL A 41 -29.29 28.28 -16.31
N GLY A 42 -29.60 27.17 -16.98
CA GLY A 42 -29.09 26.88 -18.33
C GLY A 42 -29.98 25.92 -19.10
N SER A 43 -29.96 26.01 -20.43
CA SER A 43 -30.82 25.21 -21.31
C SER A 43 -30.15 23.96 -21.90
N ALA A 44 -28.84 23.78 -21.68
CA ALA A 44 -28.09 22.64 -22.21
C ALA A 44 -28.29 21.42 -21.31
N VAL A 45 -28.63 20.27 -21.89
CA VAL A 45 -28.91 19.02 -21.16
C VAL A 45 -28.14 17.84 -21.77
N PRO A 46 -27.65 16.89 -20.96
CA PRO A 46 -27.04 15.65 -21.46
C PRO A 46 -27.99 14.79 -22.30
N ASN A 47 -27.44 13.97 -23.20
CA ASN A 47 -28.22 13.07 -24.06
C ASN A 47 -28.54 11.72 -23.39
N GLN A 48 -28.90 11.74 -22.10
CA GLN A 48 -29.24 10.58 -21.30
C GLN A 48 -30.56 10.82 -20.57
N PRO A 49 -31.48 9.83 -20.46
CA PRO A 49 -32.66 9.97 -19.63
C PRO A 49 -32.32 10.33 -18.19
N ASN A 50 -33.14 11.16 -17.56
CA ASN A 50 -32.95 11.68 -16.20
C ASN A 50 -33.04 10.61 -15.08
N GLY A 51 -33.07 9.33 -15.43
CA GLY A 51 -32.85 8.23 -14.50
C GLY A 51 -32.94 6.87 -15.19
N TRP A 52 -32.26 5.89 -14.62
CA TRP A 52 -32.18 4.52 -15.15
C TRP A 52 -31.89 3.52 -14.04
N THR A 53 -31.99 2.23 -14.36
CA THR A 53 -31.58 1.13 -13.47
C THR A 53 -30.15 0.74 -13.80
N ALA A 54 -29.29 0.63 -12.78
CA ALA A 54 -27.90 0.19 -12.92
C ALA A 54 -27.66 -1.03 -12.01
N PRO A 55 -27.62 -2.26 -12.57
CA PRO A 55 -27.19 -3.44 -11.83
C PRO A 55 -25.79 -3.27 -11.23
N ALA A 56 -25.43 -4.10 -10.26
CA ALA A 56 -24.10 -4.10 -9.65
C ALA A 56 -22.99 -4.14 -10.71
N PHE A 57 -21.96 -3.31 -10.54
CA PHE A 57 -20.76 -3.25 -11.38
C PHE A 57 -21.00 -2.90 -12.86
N THR A 58 -22.12 -2.25 -13.18
CA THR A 58 -22.41 -1.78 -14.55
C THR A 58 -22.01 -0.32 -14.75
N SER A 59 -21.79 0.08 -16.01
CA SER A 59 -21.49 1.46 -16.38
C SER A 59 -22.36 1.93 -17.54
N VAL A 60 -22.73 3.21 -17.53
CA VAL A 60 -23.43 3.88 -18.65
C VAL A 60 -22.64 5.12 -19.02
N SER A 61 -22.28 5.22 -20.31
CA SER A 61 -21.59 6.39 -20.86
C SER A 61 -22.53 7.19 -21.76
N PHE A 62 -22.48 8.51 -21.65
CA PHE A 62 -23.29 9.41 -22.46
C PHE A 62 -22.58 10.75 -22.68
N THR A 63 -23.12 11.54 -23.60
CA THR A 63 -22.57 12.83 -24.03
C THR A 63 -23.17 13.96 -23.20
N VAL A 64 -22.30 14.86 -22.73
CA VAL A 64 -22.63 16.04 -21.93
C VAL A 64 -22.19 17.30 -22.68
N PRO A 65 -23.09 18.28 -22.92
CA PRO A 65 -22.72 19.55 -23.52
C PRO A 65 -21.66 20.30 -22.72
N ASP A 66 -20.73 20.97 -23.41
CA ASP A 66 -19.66 21.77 -22.78
C ASP A 66 -20.15 22.95 -21.93
N ASN A 67 -21.40 23.37 -22.09
CA ASN A 67 -22.08 24.39 -21.30
C ASN A 67 -23.17 23.83 -20.38
N TRP A 68 -23.04 22.58 -19.92
CA TRP A 68 -23.97 22.02 -18.93
C TRP A 68 -23.76 22.69 -17.56
N THR A 69 -24.61 23.67 -17.26
CA THR A 69 -24.61 24.42 -16.00
C THR A 69 -25.72 23.95 -15.08
N ALA A 70 -25.45 23.88 -13.77
CA ALA A 70 -26.41 23.41 -12.76
C ALA A 70 -26.89 21.96 -13.00
N GLY A 71 -25.96 21.10 -13.41
CA GLY A 71 -26.17 19.67 -13.58
C GLY A 71 -26.02 18.91 -12.27
N ARG A 72 -26.83 17.87 -12.06
CA ARG A 72 -26.77 16.99 -10.88
C ARG A 72 -26.93 15.54 -11.29
N ILE A 73 -26.13 14.66 -10.70
CA ILE A 73 -26.28 13.20 -10.79
C ILE A 73 -26.24 12.62 -9.39
N TRP A 74 -27.15 11.69 -9.06
CA TRP A 74 -27.15 10.98 -7.78
C TRP A 74 -27.63 9.55 -7.92
N ALA A 75 -27.33 8.72 -6.93
CA ALA A 75 -27.79 7.34 -6.86
C ALA A 75 -29.02 7.22 -5.94
N ARG A 76 -29.82 6.17 -6.14
CA ARG A 76 -31.00 5.85 -5.33
C ARG A 76 -30.99 4.37 -4.96
N ARG A 77 -31.51 4.02 -3.79
CA ARG A 77 -31.62 2.64 -3.31
C ARG A 77 -33.04 2.20 -3.03
N ASN A 78 -33.22 0.86 -3.09
CA ASN A 78 -34.44 0.15 -2.74
C ASN A 78 -35.68 0.76 -3.41
N CYS A 79 -35.61 0.98 -4.73
CA CYS A 79 -36.69 1.59 -5.48
C CYS A 79 -37.74 0.58 -5.97
N ASP A 80 -39.01 0.97 -5.88
CA ASP A 80 -40.16 0.30 -6.49
C ASP A 80 -41.04 1.35 -7.21
N PHE A 81 -41.17 1.18 -8.53
CA PHE A 81 -41.92 2.07 -9.41
C PHE A 81 -43.27 1.49 -9.87
N SER A 82 -43.71 0.37 -9.28
CA SER A 82 -44.86 -0.42 -9.75
C SER A 82 -46.24 0.22 -9.51
N SER A 83 -46.40 1.06 -8.48
CA SER A 83 -47.71 1.53 -8.03
C SER A 83 -47.85 3.04 -7.83
N ASN A 84 -46.74 3.78 -7.74
CA ASN A 84 -46.73 5.25 -7.64
C ASN A 84 -45.38 5.83 -8.10
N PRO A 85 -45.17 6.08 -9.42
CA PRO A 85 -43.94 6.70 -9.90
C PRO A 85 -43.89 8.16 -9.44
N GLY A 86 -43.15 8.42 -8.38
CA GLY A 86 -43.13 9.69 -7.68
C GLY A 86 -41.97 9.81 -6.71
N PRO A 87 -41.91 10.90 -5.93
CA PRO A 87 -40.77 11.24 -5.08
C PRO A 87 -40.45 10.18 -4.01
N ASN A 88 -41.42 9.35 -3.64
CA ASN A 88 -41.27 8.32 -2.59
C ASN A 88 -41.15 6.90 -3.15
N SER A 89 -40.89 6.73 -4.45
CA SER A 89 -40.68 5.41 -5.07
C SER A 89 -39.38 4.75 -4.64
N CYS A 90 -38.46 5.49 -4.02
CA CYS A 90 -37.19 4.98 -3.53
C CYS A 90 -37.09 5.23 -2.03
N LEU A 91 -36.36 4.35 -1.33
CA LEU A 91 -36.13 4.50 0.10
C LEU A 91 -35.29 5.75 0.38
N ASP A 92 -34.28 6.02 -0.45
CA ASP A 92 -33.50 7.26 -0.46
C ASP A 92 -33.45 7.88 -1.86
N GLY A 93 -33.12 9.17 -1.94
CA GLY A 93 -32.84 9.87 -3.20
C GLY A 93 -33.96 9.91 -4.25
N GLY A 94 -35.22 9.61 -3.93
CA GLY A 94 -36.32 9.56 -4.91
C GLY A 94 -36.53 10.89 -5.66
N CYS A 95 -37.40 10.94 -6.68
CA CYS A 95 -37.68 12.18 -7.42
C CYS A 95 -39.08 12.18 -8.04
N ASN A 96 -39.63 13.37 -8.27
CA ASN A 96 -40.82 13.50 -9.10
C ASN A 96 -40.55 12.89 -10.48
N GLY A 97 -41.48 12.08 -11.00
CA GLY A 97 -41.33 11.31 -12.24
C GLY A 97 -40.98 9.83 -12.04
N GLY A 98 -40.52 9.42 -10.85
CA GLY A 98 -40.19 8.01 -10.56
C GLY A 98 -38.85 7.60 -11.16
N LEU A 99 -38.81 6.53 -11.98
CA LEU A 99 -37.55 6.00 -12.52
C LEU A 99 -36.81 7.05 -13.36
N VAL A 100 -37.53 7.76 -14.23
CA VAL A 100 -37.01 8.88 -15.01
C VAL A 100 -37.50 10.17 -14.36
N CYS A 101 -36.59 10.95 -13.78
CA CYS A 101 -36.97 12.17 -13.09
C CYS A 101 -37.55 13.22 -14.04
N ASP A 102 -38.60 13.92 -13.59
CA ASP A 102 -39.21 15.02 -14.32
C ASP A 102 -38.21 16.15 -14.54
N SER A 103 -38.14 16.65 -15.77
CA SER A 103 -37.14 17.63 -16.20
C SER A 103 -37.21 19.00 -15.51
N ARG A 104 -38.31 19.32 -14.82
CA ARG A 104 -38.49 20.62 -14.16
C ARG A 104 -38.63 20.52 -12.65
N THR A 105 -39.16 19.40 -12.17
CA THR A 105 -39.53 19.22 -10.76
C THR A 105 -38.81 18.04 -10.10
N GLY A 106 -38.03 17.26 -10.85
CA GLY A 106 -37.32 16.07 -10.39
C GLY A 106 -35.96 16.35 -9.75
N THR A 107 -35.86 17.32 -8.85
CA THR A 107 -34.59 17.79 -8.26
C THR A 107 -33.89 16.80 -7.31
N GLY A 108 -34.54 15.68 -6.98
CA GLY A 108 -34.12 14.75 -5.94
C GLY A 108 -34.79 15.01 -4.58
N VAL A 109 -35.05 13.94 -3.85
CA VAL A 109 -35.63 13.93 -2.50
C VAL A 109 -34.53 13.48 -1.54
N PRO A 110 -34.11 14.37 -0.63
CA PRO A 110 -33.13 14.03 0.38
C PRO A 110 -33.53 12.86 1.31
N PRO A 111 -32.57 12.04 1.80
CA PRO A 111 -31.13 12.23 1.65
C PRO A 111 -30.57 11.72 0.31
N ALA A 112 -29.65 12.47 -0.30
CA ALA A 112 -28.95 12.10 -1.52
C ALA A 112 -27.55 12.72 -1.58
N THR A 113 -26.53 11.89 -1.81
CA THR A 113 -25.18 12.36 -2.19
C THR A 113 -25.24 12.84 -3.63
N LEU A 114 -24.88 14.10 -3.91
CA LEU A 114 -24.98 14.69 -5.24
C LEU A 114 -23.60 14.85 -5.89
N ALA A 115 -23.45 14.48 -7.15
CA ALA A 115 -22.40 14.99 -8.03
C ALA A 115 -22.96 16.22 -8.75
N GLU A 116 -22.42 17.40 -8.48
CA GLU A 116 -22.85 18.67 -9.06
C GLU A 116 -21.85 19.14 -10.13
N PHE A 117 -22.35 19.71 -11.23
CA PHE A 117 -21.54 20.15 -12.37
C PHE A 117 -21.96 21.54 -12.85
N THR A 118 -20.97 22.39 -13.10
CA THR A 118 -21.10 23.67 -13.82
C THR A 118 -19.96 23.79 -14.83
N LEU A 119 -20.27 23.45 -16.07
CA LEU A 119 -19.30 23.40 -17.18
C LEU A 119 -19.34 24.68 -18.02
N SER A 120 -18.21 25.01 -18.63
CA SER A 120 -18.04 26.22 -19.44
C SER A 120 -17.48 25.92 -20.82
N THR A 121 -18.03 26.58 -21.83
CA THR A 121 -17.45 26.65 -23.19
C THR A 121 -16.37 27.72 -23.33
N ASN A 122 -16.25 28.62 -22.35
CA ASN A 122 -15.22 29.65 -22.33
C ASN A 122 -13.95 29.09 -21.67
N PRO A 123 -12.80 29.01 -22.39
CA PRO A 123 -11.56 28.44 -21.87
C PRO A 123 -10.93 29.27 -20.73
N SER A 124 -11.35 30.53 -20.53
CA SER A 124 -10.91 31.37 -19.41
C SER A 124 -11.69 31.12 -18.12
N ILE A 125 -12.74 30.30 -18.20
CA ILE A 125 -13.62 29.97 -17.10
C ILE A 125 -13.45 28.46 -16.82
N PRO A 126 -12.89 28.07 -15.67
CA PRO A 126 -12.75 26.67 -15.32
C PRO A 126 -14.11 26.00 -15.16
N ASP A 127 -14.16 24.72 -15.52
CA ASP A 127 -15.25 23.84 -15.11
C ASP A 127 -15.23 23.64 -13.61
N ASN A 128 -16.41 23.52 -13.02
CA ASN A 128 -16.56 23.26 -11.60
C ASN A 128 -17.38 21.98 -11.44
N TYR A 129 -16.91 21.08 -10.60
CA TYR A 129 -17.65 19.91 -10.16
C TYR A 129 -17.33 19.61 -8.71
N ASP A 130 -18.27 19.02 -8.01
CA ASP A 130 -18.12 18.67 -6.60
C ASP A 130 -19.02 17.49 -6.21
N VAL A 131 -18.68 16.86 -5.09
CA VAL A 131 -19.55 15.92 -4.38
C VAL A 131 -20.15 16.65 -3.19
N SER A 132 -21.45 16.85 -3.23
CA SER A 132 -22.22 17.69 -2.31
C SER A 132 -23.10 16.84 -1.41
N LEU A 133 -23.01 17.12 -0.10
CA LEU A 133 -23.87 16.53 0.94
C LEU A 133 -24.91 17.53 1.45
N VAL A 134 -25.18 18.59 0.69
CA VAL A 134 -26.18 19.62 1.06
C VAL A 134 -27.57 18.99 1.24
N ASP A 135 -27.88 18.01 0.39
CA ASP A 135 -29.11 17.23 0.39
C ASP A 135 -28.94 15.92 1.19
N GLY A 136 -27.95 15.83 2.07
CA GLY A 136 -27.66 14.64 2.86
C GLY A 136 -26.75 13.66 2.13
N TYR A 137 -26.64 12.46 2.69
CA TYR A 137 -25.80 11.37 2.18
C TYR A 137 -26.66 10.12 2.04
N ASN A 138 -26.47 9.37 0.95
CA ASN A 138 -27.00 8.01 0.83
C ASN A 138 -25.92 7.02 0.40
N LEU A 139 -25.20 7.27 -0.68
CA LEU A 139 -24.17 6.36 -1.20
C LEU A 139 -22.81 7.06 -1.34
N PRO A 140 -21.69 6.31 -1.22
CA PRO A 140 -20.39 6.85 -1.53
C PRO A 140 -20.33 7.25 -2.99
N MET A 141 -19.61 8.32 -3.28
CA MET A 141 -19.54 8.88 -4.63
C MET A 141 -18.16 9.45 -4.91
N ARG A 142 -17.70 9.30 -6.14
CA ARG A 142 -16.43 9.82 -6.61
C ARG A 142 -16.56 10.31 -8.05
N ILE A 143 -16.00 11.49 -8.32
CA ILE A 143 -15.86 12.07 -9.66
C ILE A 143 -14.38 12.06 -10.01
N THR A 144 -14.04 11.35 -11.09
CA THR A 144 -12.71 11.40 -11.72
C THR A 144 -12.83 12.01 -13.11
N ASN A 145 -11.71 12.45 -13.67
CA ASN A 145 -11.64 13.04 -15.01
C ASN A 145 -10.32 12.65 -15.67
N ASN A 146 -10.27 12.73 -16.99
CA ASN A 146 -9.09 12.47 -17.81
C ASN A 146 -8.26 13.74 -18.12
N ALA A 147 -8.53 14.84 -17.42
CA ALA A 147 -7.88 16.13 -17.62
C ALA A 147 -6.93 16.51 -16.46
N GLY A 148 -6.70 15.60 -15.51
CA GLY A 148 -5.81 15.83 -14.36
C GLY A 148 -6.35 16.83 -13.33
N CYS A 149 -7.65 17.12 -13.31
CA CYS A 149 -8.28 17.93 -12.26
C CYS A 149 -8.47 17.10 -10.98
N HIS A 150 -8.53 17.75 -9.81
CA HIS A 150 -8.68 17.09 -8.51
C HIS A 150 -9.89 16.13 -8.44
N VAL A 151 -9.71 14.98 -7.80
CA VAL A 151 -10.84 14.07 -7.53
C VAL A 151 -11.77 14.71 -6.50
N ALA A 152 -13.07 14.71 -6.78
CA ALA A 152 -14.10 15.08 -5.79
C ALA A 152 -14.80 13.81 -5.31
N ASP A 153 -14.73 13.50 -4.02
CA ASP A 153 -15.32 12.29 -3.48
C ASP A 153 -15.89 12.41 -2.06
N CYS A 154 -16.79 11.48 -1.76
CA CYS A 154 -17.26 11.14 -0.42
C CYS A 154 -17.21 9.61 -0.33
N PRO A 155 -16.06 9.02 0.02
CA PRO A 155 -15.82 7.58 -0.16
C PRO A 155 -16.34 6.72 1.00
N VAL A 156 -16.69 7.32 2.13
CA VAL A 156 -17.08 6.63 3.36
C VAL A 156 -18.59 6.46 3.44
N ASP A 157 -19.04 5.30 3.87
CA ASP A 157 -20.45 5.13 4.24
C ASP A 157 -20.80 5.89 5.52
N LEU A 158 -21.51 7.01 5.38
CA LEU A 158 -21.93 7.84 6.50
C LEU A 158 -23.17 7.27 7.21
N GLY A 159 -23.90 6.33 6.62
CA GLY A 159 -25.09 5.73 7.22
C GLY A 159 -24.85 5.22 8.65
N PRO A 160 -23.87 4.31 8.87
CA PRO A 160 -23.53 3.79 10.20
C PRO A 160 -23.15 4.87 11.22
N ASN A 161 -22.48 5.94 10.79
CA ASN A 161 -21.94 7.00 11.65
C ASN A 161 -22.81 8.27 11.69
N CYS A 162 -23.97 8.25 11.03
CA CYS A 162 -24.85 9.41 10.97
C CYS A 162 -25.38 9.78 12.37
N PRO A 163 -25.40 11.08 12.75
CA PRO A 163 -25.98 11.54 14.01
C PRO A 163 -27.42 11.07 14.18
N ALA A 164 -27.82 10.70 15.41
CA ALA A 164 -29.13 10.07 15.66
C ALA A 164 -30.33 10.88 15.14
N ASN A 165 -30.27 12.21 15.20
CA ASN A 165 -31.32 13.10 14.70
C ASN A 165 -31.33 13.27 13.16
N GLN A 166 -30.27 12.83 12.48
CA GLN A 166 -30.08 12.88 11.03
C GLN A 166 -30.16 11.50 10.38
N LYS A 167 -30.06 10.44 11.18
CA LYS A 167 -29.93 9.06 10.72
C LYS A 167 -31.21 8.53 10.10
N GLY A 168 -31.06 7.90 8.95
CA GLY A 168 -32.13 7.30 8.20
C GLY A 168 -32.27 7.93 6.80
N PRO A 169 -33.07 7.32 5.92
CA PRO A 169 -34.01 6.23 6.20
C PRO A 169 -33.32 4.89 6.49
N PHE A 170 -34.07 3.95 7.07
CA PHE A 170 -33.59 2.61 7.39
C PHE A 170 -34.18 1.60 6.42
N ASP A 171 -33.39 0.63 5.99
CA ASP A 171 -33.90 -0.49 5.19
C ASP A 171 -34.64 -1.53 6.03
N SER A 172 -35.13 -2.59 5.38
CA SER A 172 -35.87 -3.67 6.03
C SER A 172 -35.06 -4.46 7.06
N THR A 173 -33.74 -4.36 7.05
CA THR A 173 -32.84 -4.98 8.05
C THR A 173 -32.59 -4.07 9.26
N GLY A 174 -33.06 -2.82 9.19
CA GLY A 174 -32.76 -1.78 10.18
C GLY A 174 -31.43 -1.08 9.91
N PHE A 175 -30.82 -1.26 8.75
CA PHE A 175 -29.58 -0.56 8.39
C PHE A 175 -29.87 0.87 7.92
N PRO A 176 -29.15 1.89 8.42
CA PRO A 176 -29.34 3.29 8.02
C PRO A 176 -28.82 3.55 6.60
N VAL A 177 -29.67 3.40 5.60
CA VAL A 177 -29.40 3.74 4.19
C VAL A 177 -29.48 5.26 3.93
N GLY A 178 -29.14 6.10 4.90
CA GLY A 178 -29.10 7.53 4.65
C GLY A 178 -28.75 8.35 5.88
N CYS A 179 -28.33 9.57 5.59
CA CYS A 179 -28.02 10.59 6.57
C CYS A 179 -28.52 11.94 6.08
N LYS A 180 -29.48 12.54 6.78
CA LYS A 180 -29.97 13.89 6.48
C LYS A 180 -28.89 14.91 6.81
N SER A 181 -28.73 15.93 5.97
CA SER A 181 -27.84 17.05 6.28
C SER A 181 -28.35 17.85 7.49
N ALA A 182 -27.46 18.62 8.11
CA ALA A 182 -27.82 19.51 9.22
C ALA A 182 -28.90 20.53 8.82
N CYS A 183 -28.94 20.94 7.54
CA CYS A 183 -29.98 21.83 7.04
C CYS A 183 -31.37 21.17 7.05
N LEU A 184 -31.46 19.89 6.68
CA LEU A 184 -32.74 19.16 6.58
C LEU A 184 -33.40 18.88 7.93
N VAL A 185 -32.64 18.95 9.01
CA VAL A 185 -33.13 18.75 10.37
C VAL A 185 -33.15 20.05 11.19
N ASP A 186 -32.84 21.18 10.56
CA ASP A 186 -32.88 22.47 11.21
C ASP A 186 -34.34 22.92 11.44
N PRO A 187 -34.71 23.37 12.65
CA PRO A 187 -36.08 23.83 12.93
C PRO A 187 -36.45 25.14 12.23
N ASN A 188 -35.48 25.92 11.72
CA ASN A 188 -35.72 27.13 10.95
C ASN A 188 -34.83 27.22 9.69
N PRO A 189 -35.10 26.39 8.67
CA PRO A 189 -34.26 26.32 7.47
C PRO A 189 -34.29 27.60 6.63
N SER A 190 -35.24 28.52 6.87
CA SER A 190 -35.36 29.79 6.14
C SER A 190 -34.36 30.87 6.57
N ASN A 191 -33.81 30.75 7.78
CA ASN A 191 -32.80 31.66 8.34
C ASN A 191 -31.81 30.87 9.21
N SER A 192 -31.13 29.91 8.60
CA SER A 192 -30.23 28.98 9.29
C SER A 192 -28.83 29.06 8.72
N ARG A 193 -27.85 29.01 9.63
CA ARG A 193 -26.44 28.86 9.26
C ARG A 193 -26.17 27.50 8.63
N ASN A 194 -26.83 26.44 9.11
CA ASN A 194 -26.73 25.10 8.53
C ASN A 194 -27.23 25.04 7.07
N CYS A 195 -28.19 25.89 6.74
CA CYS A 195 -28.74 26.02 5.38
C CYS A 195 -28.11 27.14 4.54
N CYS A 196 -27.18 27.91 5.12
CA CYS A 196 -26.70 29.19 4.58
C CYS A 196 -27.85 30.06 4.01
N SER A 197 -28.90 30.26 4.80
CA SER A 197 -30.13 30.95 4.39
C SER A 197 -30.41 32.19 5.25
N GLY A 198 -31.31 33.06 4.78
CA GLY A 198 -31.66 34.31 5.46
C GLY A 198 -30.46 35.22 5.67
N GLN A 199 -30.18 35.59 6.93
CA GLN A 199 -29.04 36.42 7.33
C GLN A 199 -27.69 35.72 7.18
N PHE A 200 -27.69 34.40 6.94
CA PHE A 200 -26.49 33.61 6.68
C PHE A 200 -26.29 33.29 5.19
N ASN A 201 -26.88 34.06 4.26
CA ASN A 201 -26.84 33.76 2.83
C ASN A 201 -25.60 34.28 2.05
N THR A 202 -24.61 34.87 2.74
CA THR A 202 -23.38 35.39 2.11
C THR A 202 -22.13 34.59 2.55
N PRO A 203 -21.00 34.67 1.81
CA PRO A 203 -19.81 33.89 2.15
C PRO A 203 -19.18 34.33 3.48
N ALA A 204 -19.34 35.60 3.84
CA ALA A 204 -18.87 36.15 5.10
C ALA A 204 -19.73 35.67 6.29
N THR A 205 -21.05 35.49 6.06
CA THR A 205 -22.00 35.10 7.11
C THR A 205 -22.16 33.57 7.22
N CYS A 206 -21.86 32.81 6.17
CA CYS A 206 -21.78 31.34 6.17
C CYS A 206 -20.42 30.87 5.62
N PRO A 207 -19.31 31.13 6.35
CA PRO A 207 -18.01 30.65 5.92
C PRO A 207 -17.92 29.11 6.04
N PRO A 208 -17.00 28.46 5.32
CA PRO A 208 -16.94 26.99 5.19
C PRO A 208 -16.80 26.20 6.51
N SER A 209 -16.45 26.88 7.61
CA SER A 209 -16.29 26.30 8.95
C SER A 209 -17.38 26.69 9.95
N ALA A 210 -18.38 27.48 9.54
CA ALA A 210 -19.32 28.09 10.47
C ALA A 210 -20.71 27.44 10.53
N SER A 211 -21.00 26.44 9.71
CA SER A 211 -22.13 25.55 9.98
C SER A 211 -21.71 24.59 11.09
N PRO A 212 -22.43 24.52 12.23
CA PRO A 212 -22.21 23.50 13.25
C PRO A 212 -22.68 22.14 12.71
N VAL A 213 -21.93 21.60 11.76
CA VAL A 213 -22.00 20.20 11.41
C VAL A 213 -21.15 19.48 12.45
N PRO A 214 -21.67 18.45 13.15
CA PRO A 214 -20.87 17.65 14.05
C PRO A 214 -19.61 17.17 13.34
N ASP A 215 -18.57 17.05 14.14
CA ASP A 215 -17.16 16.88 13.80
C ASP A 215 -16.81 15.64 12.93
N ILE A 216 -17.82 14.92 12.42
CA ILE A 216 -17.76 13.72 11.57
C ILE A 216 -17.71 14.05 10.07
N LEU A 217 -18.14 15.26 9.64
CA LEU A 217 -18.13 15.67 8.22
C LEU A 217 -16.93 16.56 7.84
N ALA A 218 -16.09 16.95 8.81
CA ALA A 218 -14.91 17.77 8.58
C ALA A 218 -13.62 16.95 8.36
N SER A 219 -13.66 15.62 8.56
CA SER A 219 -12.52 14.70 8.37
C SER A 219 -12.41 14.11 6.96
N SER A 220 -13.26 14.55 6.02
CA SER A 220 -13.25 14.14 4.60
C SER A 220 -12.71 15.21 3.65
N GLY A 221 -12.07 16.29 4.15
CA GLY A 221 -11.52 17.35 3.28
C GLY A 221 -12.57 18.20 2.53
N LEU A 222 -13.86 17.90 2.64
CA LEU A 222 -14.94 18.65 1.98
C LEU A 222 -15.27 19.95 2.72
N LYS A 223 -14.91 21.09 2.11
CA LYS A 223 -15.41 22.41 2.51
C LYS A 223 -16.79 22.62 1.90
N ALA A 224 -17.85 22.57 2.72
CA ALA A 224 -19.18 22.99 2.27
C ALA A 224 -19.18 24.51 1.96
N ARG A 225 -19.59 24.88 0.74
CA ARG A 225 -20.01 26.26 0.42
C ARG A 225 -21.16 26.19 -0.59
N LYS A 226 -22.34 26.66 -0.20
CA LYS A 226 -23.44 26.94 -1.13
C LYS A 226 -23.55 28.44 -1.28
N ILE A 227 -23.28 29.03 -2.46
CA ILE A 227 -23.76 30.39 -2.82
C ILE A 227 -24.09 30.51 -4.32
N PRO A 228 -25.16 31.27 -4.68
CA PRO A 228 -25.73 31.32 -6.02
C PRO A 228 -24.95 32.24 -6.97
N GLY A 229 -24.80 31.80 -8.22
CA GLY A 229 -24.44 32.63 -9.38
C GLY A 229 -22.96 33.04 -9.53
N GLY A 230 -22.23 32.34 -10.41
CA GLY A 230 -21.16 32.91 -11.25
C GLY A 230 -19.72 33.09 -10.68
N TYR A 231 -18.83 32.20 -11.15
CA TYR A 231 -17.39 32.31 -11.54
C TYR A 231 -16.23 32.83 -10.63
N SER A 232 -15.31 31.88 -10.33
CA SER A 232 -13.83 31.85 -10.47
C SER A 232 -12.88 32.80 -9.71
N ILE A 233 -11.80 32.24 -9.10
CA ILE A 233 -10.50 32.92 -8.87
C ILE A 233 -9.31 31.92 -9.05
N PRO A 234 -8.23 32.29 -9.77
CA PRO A 234 -7.10 31.42 -10.13
C PRO A 234 -6.00 31.35 -9.03
N PHE A 235 -5.21 30.27 -9.01
CA PHE A 235 -3.99 30.20 -8.20
C PHE A 235 -2.72 30.38 -9.03
N LYS A 236 -1.94 31.40 -8.65
CA LYS A 236 -0.62 31.75 -9.17
C LYS A 236 0.46 31.10 -8.30
N ARG A 237 1.51 30.57 -8.95
CA ARG A 237 2.68 29.92 -8.36
C ARG A 237 3.67 30.99 -7.82
N THR A 238 4.14 30.86 -6.58
CA THR A 238 5.40 31.50 -6.14
C THR A 238 6.07 30.72 -5.01
N LYS A 239 7.38 30.52 -5.17
CA LYS A 239 8.36 29.90 -4.27
C LYS A 239 8.66 30.78 -3.04
N GLY A 240 9.02 30.13 -1.91
CA GLY A 240 10.15 30.56 -1.09
C GLY A 240 9.88 31.01 0.36
N SER A 241 10.67 30.42 1.25
CA SER A 241 11.21 30.95 2.52
C SER A 241 10.51 30.63 3.85
N LEU A 242 11.28 29.92 4.67
CA LEU A 242 11.20 29.76 6.12
C LEU A 242 10.92 31.07 6.88
N GLY A 243 10.16 30.96 7.96
CA GLY A 243 9.94 32.01 8.95
C GLY A 243 9.22 31.50 10.21
N ARG A 244 9.98 30.91 11.14
CA ARG A 244 9.56 30.61 12.52
C ARG A 244 9.09 31.87 13.24
N ARG A 245 8.03 31.78 14.06
CA ARG A 245 7.95 32.41 15.39
C ARG A 245 6.95 31.70 16.30
N ASN A 246 7.45 31.32 17.48
CA ASN A 246 6.73 30.82 18.65
C ASN A 246 5.76 31.88 19.18
N ASP A 247 4.59 31.43 19.66
CA ASP A 247 3.99 31.98 20.87
C ASP A 247 3.22 30.89 21.61
N GLY A 248 3.62 30.65 22.86
CA GLY A 248 3.07 29.62 23.71
C GLY A 248 1.86 30.09 24.51
N ARG A 249 0.84 29.24 24.64
CA ARG A 249 -0.02 29.21 25.83
C ARG A 249 -0.69 27.85 26.02
N LYS A 250 -0.37 27.21 27.14
CA LYS A 250 -0.99 25.98 27.68
C LYS A 250 -2.44 26.27 28.09
N SER A 251 -3.38 25.35 27.83
CA SER A 251 -4.29 24.79 28.85
C SER A 251 -5.44 23.91 28.27
N LYS A 252 -5.39 22.64 28.69
CA LYS A 252 -6.48 21.70 29.09
C LYS A 252 -7.49 21.15 28.07
N ARG A 253 -7.36 19.82 27.92
CA ARG A 253 -8.32 18.77 27.53
C ARG A 253 -9.78 19.08 27.88
N VAL A 254 -10.70 18.79 26.95
CA VAL A 254 -11.83 17.81 26.95
C VAL A 254 -12.41 17.89 25.52
N GLY A 255 -12.61 16.87 24.67
CA GLY A 255 -12.75 15.42 24.83
C GLY A 255 -14.09 14.98 24.23
N GLY A 256 -14.19 14.86 22.90
CA GLY A 256 -15.36 14.30 22.18
C GLY A 256 -15.01 13.93 20.73
N MET A 257 -15.15 12.65 20.36
CA MET A 257 -14.45 11.95 19.27
C MET A 257 -14.95 12.26 17.84
N ARG A 258 -14.09 12.91 17.03
CA ARG A 258 -14.01 12.80 15.55
C ARG A 258 -13.49 11.42 15.15
N LYS A 259 -13.99 10.79 14.07
CA LYS A 259 -13.21 9.76 13.35
C LYS A 259 -12.37 10.46 12.28
N ARG A 260 -11.06 10.22 12.34
CA ARG A 260 -9.95 10.96 11.72
C ARG A 260 -9.98 10.89 10.18
N ALA A 261 -9.38 11.89 9.52
CA ALA A 261 -8.85 11.70 8.17
C ALA A 261 -7.98 10.43 8.18
N GLY A 262 -7.96 9.66 7.09
CA GLY A 262 -7.10 8.49 7.04
C GLY A 262 -5.64 8.91 7.25
N VAL A 263 -4.87 7.98 7.77
CA VAL A 263 -3.53 8.22 8.25
C VAL A 263 -2.56 7.86 7.14
N SER A 264 -1.76 8.83 6.74
CA SER A 264 -0.59 8.62 5.90
C SER A 264 0.60 9.32 6.55
N GLY A 265 1.79 8.85 6.23
CA GLY A 265 3.03 9.32 6.81
C GLY A 265 4.20 9.06 5.89
N GLU A 266 5.20 9.92 5.97
CA GLU A 266 6.41 9.81 5.16
C GLU A 266 7.64 10.00 6.04
N THR A 267 8.71 9.29 5.74
CA THR A 267 10.02 9.51 6.35
C THR A 267 11.12 9.31 5.32
N GLY A 268 12.14 10.16 5.41
CA GLY A 268 13.36 9.95 4.65
C GLY A 268 14.12 8.70 5.11
N LEU A 269 14.91 8.15 4.21
CA LEU A 269 15.78 6.99 4.41
C LEU A 269 17.23 7.43 4.63
N GLY A 270 17.92 6.69 5.49
CA GLY A 270 19.37 6.65 5.48
C GLY A 270 19.87 5.66 4.44
N ASP A 271 21.12 5.83 4.05
CA ASP A 271 21.85 4.99 3.11
C ASP A 271 23.30 4.85 3.57
N ASN A 272 23.87 3.65 3.37
CA ASN A 272 25.29 3.39 3.60
C ASN A 272 25.94 2.89 2.30
N SER A 273 26.18 3.82 1.37
CA SER A 273 26.88 3.57 0.12
C SER A 273 26.20 2.49 -0.72
N ASP A 274 24.87 2.55 -0.81
CA ASP A 274 24.01 1.61 -1.54
C ASP A 274 24.07 0.15 -1.03
N LEU A 275 24.72 -0.10 0.12
CA LEU A 275 24.79 -1.43 0.74
C LEU A 275 23.67 -1.68 1.75
N LEU A 276 23.08 -0.62 2.29
CA LEU A 276 22.11 -0.69 3.38
C LEU A 276 21.25 0.58 3.47
N TYR A 277 19.95 0.42 3.29
CA TYR A 277 18.97 1.49 3.48
C TYR A 277 18.30 1.39 4.84
N THR A 278 18.31 2.47 5.61
CA THR A 278 17.78 2.47 6.98
C THR A 278 16.62 3.45 7.16
N VAL A 279 15.66 3.07 7.98
CA VAL A 279 14.49 3.88 8.32
C VAL A 279 14.50 4.18 9.82
N PRO A 280 14.16 5.41 10.25
CA PRO A 280 14.01 5.69 11.67
C PRO A 280 12.72 5.05 12.20
N VAL A 281 12.85 4.32 13.30
CA VAL A 281 11.73 3.78 14.07
C VAL A 281 11.87 4.19 15.53
N GLU A 282 10.75 4.41 16.21
CA GLU A 282 10.72 4.59 17.66
C GLU A 282 10.09 3.36 18.31
N ILE A 283 10.76 2.76 19.30
CA ILE A 283 10.23 1.65 20.09
C ILE A 283 10.44 1.98 21.56
N GLY A 284 9.36 2.09 22.33
CA GLY A 284 9.46 2.36 23.77
C GLY A 284 10.12 3.68 24.14
N GLY A 285 9.96 4.71 23.31
CA GLY A 285 10.63 6.01 23.49
C GLY A 285 12.08 6.06 22.99
N ILE A 286 12.60 4.96 22.43
CA ILE A 286 13.93 4.90 21.83
C ILE A 286 13.81 5.02 20.32
N VAL A 287 14.28 6.14 19.78
CA VAL A 287 14.37 6.36 18.34
C VAL A 287 15.71 5.85 17.84
N THR A 288 15.68 4.94 16.88
CA THR A 288 16.84 4.24 16.30
C THR A 288 16.65 4.03 14.80
N ALA A 289 17.73 3.72 14.09
CA ALA A 289 17.69 3.39 12.66
C ALA A 289 17.70 1.87 12.47
N VAL A 290 16.78 1.33 11.68
CA VAL A 290 16.72 -0.12 11.36
C VAL A 290 16.77 -0.31 9.85
N HIS A 291 17.29 -1.45 9.39
CA HIS A 291 17.32 -1.80 7.97
C HIS A 291 15.89 -2.04 7.48
N LEU A 292 15.56 -1.43 6.35
CA LEU A 292 14.31 -1.63 5.64
C LEU A 292 14.36 -2.94 4.84
N ASP A 293 13.50 -3.91 5.15
CA ASP A 293 13.60 -5.25 4.56
C ASP A 293 12.23 -5.77 4.09
N THR A 294 12.01 -5.80 2.78
CA THR A 294 10.80 -6.39 2.17
C THR A 294 10.90 -7.91 1.98
N GLY A 295 12.08 -8.52 2.14
CA GLY A 295 12.26 -9.97 2.18
C GLY A 295 11.74 -10.58 3.49
N SER A 296 12.00 -9.96 4.64
CA SER A 296 11.56 -10.47 5.95
C SER A 296 10.30 -9.79 6.50
N SER A 297 9.74 -10.32 7.60
CA SER A 297 8.46 -9.87 8.18
C SER A 297 8.60 -9.31 9.60
N ASP A 298 9.68 -9.64 10.30
CA ASP A 298 9.79 -9.38 11.73
C ASP A 298 10.41 -8.01 12.02
N LEU A 299 9.90 -7.33 13.05
CA LEU A 299 10.59 -6.19 13.65
C LEU A 299 11.48 -6.72 14.77
N TRP A 300 12.78 -6.41 14.69
CA TRP A 300 13.70 -6.67 15.79
C TRP A 300 14.77 -5.59 15.89
N VAL A 301 15.25 -5.37 17.11
CA VAL A 301 16.35 -4.46 17.41
C VAL A 301 17.27 -5.12 18.43
N THR A 302 18.57 -4.85 18.34
CA THR A 302 19.54 -5.28 19.34
C THR A 302 19.21 -4.64 20.69
N SER A 303 19.35 -5.42 21.76
CA SER A 303 19.17 -4.95 23.14
C SER A 303 20.50 -4.55 23.77
N ASP A 304 20.45 -3.84 24.90
CA ASP A 304 21.64 -3.53 25.72
C ASP A 304 22.29 -4.78 26.37
N SER A 305 21.63 -5.95 26.26
CA SER A 305 22.21 -7.25 26.61
C SER A 305 23.00 -7.89 25.45
N CYS A 306 22.85 -7.37 24.22
CA CYS A 306 23.64 -7.78 23.06
C CYS A 306 25.04 -7.12 23.13
N THR A 307 26.00 -7.87 23.68
CA THR A 307 27.36 -7.36 23.99
C THR A 307 28.45 -7.98 23.11
N ALA A 308 28.10 -8.90 22.22
CA ALA A 308 29.03 -9.46 21.26
C ALA A 308 29.52 -8.39 20.27
N ALA A 309 30.70 -8.58 19.69
CA ALA A 309 31.26 -7.61 18.74
C ALA A 309 30.36 -7.38 17.51
N SER A 310 29.58 -8.38 17.12
CA SER A 310 28.57 -8.31 16.06
C SER A 310 27.36 -7.43 16.41
N CYS A 311 27.13 -7.15 17.70
CA CYS A 311 26.08 -6.24 18.17
C CYS A 311 26.51 -4.76 18.16
N ASN A 312 27.78 -4.48 17.86
CA ASN A 312 28.32 -3.12 17.92
C ASN A 312 28.00 -2.35 16.63
N GLY A 313 26.94 -1.54 16.67
CA GLY A 313 26.62 -0.58 15.63
C GLY A 313 27.17 0.83 15.90
N PRO A 314 27.04 1.76 14.93
CA PRO A 314 27.34 3.18 15.14
C PRO A 314 26.38 3.82 16.15
N ALA A 315 26.67 5.05 16.58
CA ALA A 315 25.87 5.76 17.60
C ALA A 315 24.39 6.00 17.21
N THR A 316 24.06 5.94 15.91
CA THR A 316 22.70 6.02 15.38
C THR A 316 21.90 4.73 15.57
N ALA A 317 22.58 3.59 15.70
CA ALA A 317 22.01 2.28 15.98
C ALA A 317 21.88 2.07 17.49
N LYS A 318 20.96 2.82 18.12
CA LYS A 318 20.70 2.71 19.55
C LYS A 318 20.06 1.36 19.88
N GLN A 319 20.62 0.70 20.88
CA GLN A 319 20.10 -0.55 21.44
C GLN A 319 18.87 -0.31 22.32
N TYR A 320 17.96 -1.29 22.35
CA TYR A 320 16.78 -1.26 23.20
C TYR A 320 17.15 -1.62 24.66
N PRO A 321 16.76 -0.80 25.66
CA PRO A 321 17.13 -1.05 27.05
C PRO A 321 16.28 -2.17 27.67
N MET A 322 16.92 -3.25 28.13
CA MET A 322 16.18 -4.36 28.75
C MET A 322 15.51 -3.97 30.07
N SER A 323 15.92 -2.86 30.70
CA SER A 323 15.31 -2.34 31.93
C SER A 323 13.85 -1.90 31.78
N THR A 324 13.39 -1.56 30.57
CA THR A 324 11.99 -1.18 30.28
C THR A 324 11.25 -2.24 29.48
N PHE A 325 11.90 -3.39 29.21
CA PHE A 325 11.34 -4.43 28.37
C PHE A 325 10.10 -5.07 28.99
N ASN A 326 9.00 -5.04 28.25
CA ASN A 326 7.78 -5.72 28.64
C ASN A 326 7.74 -7.11 28.01
N ASP A 327 8.27 -8.08 28.76
CA ASP A 327 8.48 -9.46 28.33
C ASP A 327 7.16 -10.21 28.07
N SER A 328 7.08 -10.91 26.93
CA SER A 328 5.94 -11.76 26.60
C SER A 328 6.03 -13.17 27.17
N GLY A 329 7.22 -13.57 27.65
CA GLY A 329 7.61 -14.93 28.05
C GLY A 329 8.10 -15.81 26.89
N ALA A 330 8.04 -15.31 25.65
CA ALA A 330 8.45 -16.04 24.45
C ALA A 330 9.85 -15.60 23.98
N SER A 331 10.48 -16.41 23.15
CA SER A 331 11.75 -16.06 22.49
C SER A 331 11.72 -16.57 21.06
N VAL A 332 12.53 -15.94 20.20
CA VAL A 332 12.65 -16.30 18.79
C VAL A 332 14.09 -16.55 18.42
N ASN A 333 14.30 -17.47 17.48
CA ASN A 333 15.53 -17.59 16.71
C ASN A 333 15.18 -17.43 15.23
N MET A 334 15.74 -16.40 14.60
CA MET A 334 15.53 -16.06 13.20
C MET A 334 16.82 -16.35 12.43
N GLN A 335 16.69 -16.95 11.26
CA GLN A 335 17.79 -17.16 10.32
C GLN A 335 17.54 -16.30 9.07
N PHE A 336 18.60 -15.78 8.49
CA PHE A 336 18.58 -14.96 7.29
C PHE A 336 19.70 -15.38 6.34
N GLY A 337 19.47 -15.12 5.07
CA GLY A 337 20.43 -15.37 4.01
C GLY A 337 20.15 -16.67 3.26
N ASP A 338 20.89 -16.88 2.19
CA ASP A 338 20.87 -18.13 1.43
C ASP A 338 21.57 -19.28 2.18
N SER A 339 21.61 -20.45 1.55
CA SER A 339 22.28 -21.64 2.11
C SER A 339 23.79 -21.44 2.38
N LEU A 340 24.38 -20.33 1.94
CA LEU A 340 25.81 -20.03 2.02
C LEU A 340 26.15 -19.02 3.12
N THR A 341 25.20 -18.17 3.53
CA THR A 341 25.46 -17.01 4.42
C THR A 341 25.05 -17.27 5.88
N GLY A 342 23.89 -17.91 6.12
CA GLY A 342 23.53 -18.50 7.42
C GLY A 342 23.51 -17.56 8.63
N THR A 343 23.19 -16.27 8.45
CA THR A 343 23.15 -15.29 9.54
C THR A 343 21.91 -15.46 10.42
N SER A 344 21.96 -14.93 11.63
CA SER A 344 20.96 -15.19 12.66
C SER A 344 20.72 -14.00 13.60
N ALA A 345 19.53 -13.96 14.19
CA ALA A 345 19.20 -13.06 15.28
C ALA A 345 18.29 -13.79 16.28
N SER A 346 18.66 -13.74 17.56
CA SER A 346 17.97 -14.45 18.64
C SER A 346 17.77 -13.56 19.86
N GLY A 347 16.58 -13.62 20.45
CA GLY A 347 16.26 -12.85 21.64
C GLY A 347 14.83 -13.05 22.16
N PRO A 348 14.54 -12.51 23.35
CA PRO A 348 13.21 -12.47 23.91
C PRO A 348 12.25 -11.61 23.07
N ILE A 349 10.97 -12.00 23.08
CA ILE A 349 9.89 -11.27 22.45
C ILE A 349 9.18 -10.42 23.51
N GLY A 350 8.87 -9.18 23.15
CA GLY A 350 8.20 -8.25 24.05
C GLY A 350 7.21 -7.35 23.34
N PHE A 351 6.59 -6.48 24.12
CA PHE A 351 5.59 -5.53 23.64
C PHE A 351 6.01 -4.10 23.94
N ASP A 352 5.89 -3.21 22.95
CA ASP A 352 5.99 -1.78 23.22
C ASP A 352 5.14 -0.96 22.25
N THR A 353 5.10 0.35 22.41
CA THR A 353 4.64 1.24 21.35
C THR A 353 5.74 1.33 20.29
N ALA A 354 5.39 1.08 19.04
CA ALA A 354 6.27 1.25 17.91
C ALA A 354 5.72 2.32 16.96
N THR A 355 6.59 3.21 16.48
CA THR A 355 6.26 4.28 15.54
C THR A 355 7.19 4.25 14.34
N VAL A 356 6.61 4.39 13.15
CA VAL A 356 7.32 4.56 11.87
C VAL A 356 6.59 5.59 11.02
N ALA A 357 7.33 6.50 10.37
CA ALA A 357 6.77 7.60 9.57
C ALA A 357 5.68 8.42 10.29
N GLY A 358 5.82 8.62 11.61
CA GLY A 358 4.83 9.33 12.44
C GLY A 358 3.56 8.54 12.77
N ILE A 359 3.46 7.27 12.35
CA ILE A 359 2.31 6.40 12.63
C ILE A 359 2.70 5.43 13.75
N ALA A 360 2.01 5.54 14.89
CA ALA A 360 2.30 4.75 16.08
C ALA A 360 1.25 3.66 16.29
N ILE A 361 1.65 2.47 16.73
CA ILE A 361 0.74 1.43 17.23
C ILE A 361 1.20 0.93 18.59
N GLN A 362 0.26 0.76 19.51
CA GLN A 362 0.54 0.25 20.85
C GLN A 362 0.61 -1.28 20.88
N ASN A 363 1.37 -1.80 21.83
CA ASN A 363 1.58 -3.23 22.03
C ASN A 363 2.09 -3.91 20.75
N GLN A 364 2.94 -3.25 19.97
CA GLN A 364 3.69 -3.85 18.89
C GLN A 364 4.55 -4.98 19.44
N VAL A 365 4.44 -6.16 18.84
CA VAL A 365 5.32 -7.28 19.14
C VAL A 365 6.62 -7.11 18.36
N PHE A 366 7.74 -7.28 19.03
CA PHE A 366 9.07 -7.25 18.42
C PHE A 366 10.03 -8.13 19.22
N SER A 367 11.18 -8.45 18.64
CA SER A 367 12.26 -9.14 19.36
C SER A 367 13.34 -8.14 19.81
N ALA A 368 13.67 -8.16 21.10
CA ALA A 368 14.84 -7.47 21.65
C ALA A 368 16.03 -8.43 21.60
N VAL A 369 16.78 -8.38 20.50
CA VAL A 369 17.80 -9.38 20.15
C VAL A 369 19.01 -9.26 21.06
N ASN A 370 19.39 -10.38 21.69
CA ASN A 370 20.55 -10.49 22.58
C ASN A 370 21.77 -11.11 21.89
N VAL A 371 21.57 -11.85 20.80
CA VAL A 371 22.63 -12.52 20.05
C VAL A 371 22.32 -12.41 18.56
N THR A 372 23.28 -11.90 17.79
CA THR A 372 23.19 -11.87 16.33
C THR A 372 24.59 -11.88 15.72
N ASP A 373 24.73 -12.46 14.55
CA ASP A 373 25.87 -12.31 13.65
C ASP A 373 25.47 -11.63 12.33
N ASN A 374 24.25 -11.09 12.28
CA ASN A 374 23.73 -10.38 11.13
C ASN A 374 24.52 -9.08 10.91
N THR A 375 25.09 -8.96 9.73
CA THR A 375 26.03 -7.90 9.38
C THR A 375 25.36 -6.53 9.28
N VAL A 376 24.04 -6.44 9.11
CA VAL A 376 23.31 -5.16 9.09
C VAL A 376 23.58 -4.31 10.33
N VAL A 377 23.82 -4.97 11.47
CA VAL A 377 24.14 -4.29 12.72
C VAL A 377 25.51 -3.61 12.65
N LYS A 378 26.49 -4.34 12.13
CA LYS A 378 27.84 -3.83 11.90
C LYS A 378 27.86 -2.69 10.88
N TYR A 379 26.98 -2.74 9.89
CA TYR A 379 26.93 -1.76 8.80
C TYR A 379 25.95 -0.60 9.02
N GLY A 380 25.34 -0.48 10.20
CA GLY A 380 24.74 0.80 10.59
C GLY A 380 23.32 0.75 11.12
N ALA A 381 22.66 -0.39 11.09
CA ALA A 381 21.32 -0.57 11.63
C ALA A 381 21.34 -1.06 13.09
N ALA A 382 20.32 -0.74 13.88
CA ALA A 382 20.11 -1.36 15.19
C ALA A 382 19.45 -2.74 15.09
N GLY A 383 18.87 -3.05 13.93
CA GLY A 383 18.16 -4.29 13.61
C GLY A 383 17.40 -4.15 12.30
N ILE A 384 16.30 -4.87 12.13
CA ILE A 384 15.53 -4.93 10.88
C ILE A 384 14.07 -4.56 11.14
N LEU A 385 13.49 -3.77 10.21
CA LEU A 385 12.05 -3.63 10.03
C LEU A 385 11.62 -4.50 8.84
N GLY A 386 11.09 -5.69 9.13
CA GLY A 386 10.47 -6.54 8.12
C GLY A 386 9.14 -5.98 7.64
N LEU A 387 8.95 -5.97 6.32
CA LEU A 387 7.80 -5.39 5.61
C LEU A 387 7.01 -6.43 4.80
N SER A 388 7.41 -7.69 4.82
CA SER A 388 6.71 -8.80 4.20
C SER A 388 5.44 -9.19 4.97
N PHE A 389 4.87 -10.34 4.61
CA PHE A 389 3.55 -10.77 5.08
C PHE A 389 3.60 -11.48 6.43
N PRO A 390 2.52 -11.42 7.24
CA PRO A 390 2.40 -12.14 8.51
C PRO A 390 2.83 -13.60 8.46
N ALA A 391 2.51 -14.30 7.37
CA ALA A 391 2.86 -15.71 7.15
C ALA A 391 4.36 -16.00 7.27
N GLY A 392 5.23 -15.03 6.97
CA GLY A 392 6.69 -15.13 7.10
C GLY A 392 7.26 -14.72 8.46
N SER A 393 6.42 -14.29 9.42
CA SER A 393 6.87 -13.76 10.71
C SER A 393 7.17 -14.87 11.73
N LYS A 394 8.44 -14.97 12.13
CA LYS A 394 8.89 -15.88 13.21
C LYS A 394 8.57 -15.35 14.59
N VAL A 395 8.50 -14.04 14.76
CA VAL A 395 8.09 -13.41 16.02
C VAL A 395 6.60 -13.68 16.27
N GLN A 396 5.74 -13.50 15.27
CA GLN A 396 4.32 -13.83 15.37
C GLN A 396 4.11 -15.33 15.60
N GLU A 397 4.81 -16.18 14.86
CA GLU A 397 4.74 -17.63 15.03
C GLU A 397 5.06 -18.03 16.49
N ALA A 398 6.21 -17.59 17.00
CA ALA A 398 6.66 -17.94 18.35
C ALA A 398 5.70 -17.46 19.45
N ILE A 399 5.18 -16.23 19.36
CA ILE A 399 4.26 -15.71 20.39
C ILE A 399 2.88 -16.35 20.32
N VAL A 400 2.35 -16.65 19.12
CA VAL A 400 1.09 -17.37 18.99
C VAL A 400 1.25 -18.78 19.57
N VAL A 401 2.34 -19.48 19.25
CA VAL A 401 2.64 -20.81 19.84
C VAL A 401 2.71 -20.76 21.35
N GLU A 402 3.36 -19.74 21.93
CA GLU A 402 3.42 -19.56 23.38
C GLU A 402 2.03 -19.33 24.01
N LYS A 403 1.12 -18.62 23.34
CA LYS A 403 -0.20 -18.28 23.89
C LYS A 403 -1.28 -19.32 23.63
N THR A 404 -1.25 -20.02 22.50
CA THR A 404 -2.33 -20.91 22.05
C THR A 404 -1.89 -22.37 21.90
N GLY A 405 -0.59 -22.65 22.06
CA GLY A 405 0.00 -23.96 21.80
C GLY A 405 0.39 -24.13 20.33
N PRO A 406 0.87 -25.33 19.93
CA PRO A 406 1.36 -25.58 18.58
C PRO A 406 0.35 -25.21 17.49
N LEU A 407 0.82 -24.65 16.37
CA LEU A 407 0.02 -24.26 15.21
C LEU A 407 -0.50 -25.47 14.42
N ALA A 408 -1.24 -26.36 15.07
CA ALA A 408 -1.92 -27.48 14.40
C ALA A 408 -3.03 -27.00 13.44
N LYS A 409 -3.56 -25.78 13.69
CA LYS A 409 -4.43 -25.02 12.79
C LYS A 409 -3.92 -23.59 12.72
N THR A 410 -4.20 -22.92 11.60
CA THR A 410 -3.74 -21.55 11.35
C THR A 410 -4.77 -20.50 11.80
N ASP A 411 -5.92 -20.91 12.34
CA ASP A 411 -6.99 -20.04 12.82
C ASP A 411 -6.47 -18.96 13.79
N ASP A 412 -5.81 -19.38 14.87
CA ASP A 412 -5.26 -18.48 15.89
C ASP A 412 -4.12 -17.61 15.34
N PHE A 413 -3.36 -18.14 14.38
CA PHE A 413 -2.29 -17.38 13.73
C PHE A 413 -2.87 -16.25 12.87
N ILE A 414 -3.82 -16.56 11.98
CA ILE A 414 -4.43 -15.57 11.07
C ILE A 414 -5.22 -14.53 11.87
N VAL A 415 -6.08 -14.96 12.80
CA VAL A 415 -6.85 -14.04 13.66
C VAL A 415 -5.92 -13.24 14.58
N GLY A 416 -4.88 -13.88 15.10
CA GLY A 416 -3.87 -13.28 15.97
C GLY A 416 -2.99 -12.25 15.29
N THR A 417 -2.93 -12.21 13.95
CA THR A 417 -2.15 -11.22 13.19
C THR A 417 -2.41 -9.79 13.65
N TYR A 418 -3.67 -9.45 13.95
CA TYR A 418 -4.03 -8.12 14.40
C TYR A 418 -3.37 -7.70 15.73
N GLN A 419 -3.10 -8.68 16.59
CA GLN A 419 -2.52 -8.48 17.91
C GLN A 419 -1.01 -8.73 17.94
N TYR A 420 -0.52 -9.67 17.13
CA TYR A 420 0.83 -10.21 17.25
C TYR A 420 1.66 -10.12 15.97
N GLY A 421 1.08 -9.66 14.86
CA GLY A 421 1.78 -9.61 13.58
C GLY A 421 2.78 -8.47 13.41
N PRO A 422 3.42 -8.42 12.22
CA PRO A 422 4.36 -7.37 11.82
C PRO A 422 3.80 -5.96 11.95
N LEU A 423 4.69 -4.98 12.13
CA LEU A 423 4.32 -3.59 12.41
C LEU A 423 3.37 -3.00 11.36
N LEU A 424 3.78 -2.96 10.08
CA LEU A 424 2.94 -2.38 9.03
C LEU A 424 1.71 -3.22 8.72
N ALA A 425 1.81 -4.55 8.79
CA ALA A 425 0.65 -5.43 8.64
C ALA A 425 -0.43 -5.10 9.68
N ARG A 426 -0.04 -4.94 10.95
CA ARG A 426 -0.97 -4.56 12.03
C ARG A 426 -1.54 -3.16 11.85
N ILE A 427 -0.71 -2.19 11.48
CA ILE A 427 -1.16 -0.83 11.17
C ILE A 427 -2.17 -0.86 10.03
N ALA A 428 -1.92 -1.58 8.94
CA ALA A 428 -2.85 -1.72 7.82
C ALA A 428 -4.18 -2.36 8.25
N MET A 429 -4.14 -3.40 9.08
CA MET A 429 -5.35 -4.05 9.60
C MET A 429 -6.19 -3.16 10.53
N THR A 430 -5.66 -2.04 11.04
CA THR A 430 -6.49 -1.08 11.80
C THR A 430 -7.57 -0.42 10.93
N GLY A 431 -7.40 -0.45 9.61
CA GLY A 431 -8.24 0.30 8.66
C GLY A 431 -8.11 1.82 8.82
N ALA A 432 -7.06 2.29 9.49
CA ALA A 432 -6.83 3.71 9.71
C ALA A 432 -6.02 4.37 8.58
N LEU A 433 -5.27 3.60 7.79
CA LEU A 433 -4.50 4.12 6.67
C LEU A 433 -5.44 4.60 5.55
N ASP A 434 -5.04 5.64 4.79
CA ASP A 434 -5.79 6.06 3.60
C ASP A 434 -5.85 4.92 2.56
N MET A 435 -4.74 4.21 2.38
CA MET A 435 -4.62 2.97 1.61
C MET A 435 -3.77 1.95 2.39
N PRO A 436 -4.10 0.65 2.38
CA PRO A 436 -3.38 -0.38 3.13
C PRO A 436 -2.07 -0.78 2.41
N MET A 437 -1.16 0.18 2.27
CA MET A 437 0.03 0.06 1.44
C MET A 437 1.19 0.91 1.98
N PHE A 438 2.37 0.66 1.42
CA PHE A 438 3.53 1.54 1.52
C PHE A 438 4.22 1.66 0.16
N ALA A 439 5.05 2.67 -0.04
CA ALA A 439 5.86 2.87 -1.23
C ALA A 439 7.30 3.24 -0.84
N ILE A 440 8.24 2.77 -1.64
CA ILE A 440 9.68 2.94 -1.42
C ILE A 440 10.29 3.60 -2.65
N GLU A 441 11.11 4.62 -2.39
CA GLU A 441 12.02 5.25 -3.33
C GLU A 441 13.42 5.22 -2.70
N LEU A 442 14.40 4.62 -3.39
CA LEU A 442 15.78 4.60 -2.92
C LEU A 442 16.62 5.66 -3.64
N GLN A 443 17.45 6.36 -2.87
CA GLN A 443 18.47 7.27 -3.38
C GLN A 443 19.71 6.50 -3.85
N ARG A 444 20.52 7.09 -4.74
CA ARG A 444 21.83 6.55 -5.11
C ARG A 444 22.96 7.28 -4.40
N ALA A 445 23.90 6.51 -3.86
CA ALA A 445 25.00 7.01 -3.07
C ALA A 445 26.39 6.57 -3.56
N THR A 446 26.48 5.84 -4.67
CA THR A 446 27.74 5.46 -5.34
C THR A 446 27.69 5.75 -6.83
N ILE A 447 28.86 5.83 -7.48
CA ILE A 447 29.08 6.13 -8.92
C ILE A 447 28.68 7.55 -9.33
N ASP A 448 27.43 7.95 -9.07
CA ASP A 448 26.86 9.27 -9.36
C ASP A 448 25.85 9.62 -8.24
N VAL A 449 26.36 10.22 -7.17
CA VAL A 449 25.58 10.55 -5.96
C VAL A 449 24.45 11.52 -6.31
N GLY A 450 23.20 11.08 -6.11
CA GLY A 450 22.02 11.89 -6.43
C GLY A 450 20.81 11.06 -6.83
N GLY A 451 19.96 11.64 -7.67
CA GLY A 451 18.66 11.07 -8.04
C GLY A 451 17.52 11.58 -7.15
N GLN A 452 16.51 10.73 -6.94
CA GLN A 452 15.43 11.03 -5.99
C GLN A 452 15.92 10.90 -4.54
N ASP A 453 15.26 11.63 -3.63
CA ASP A 453 15.49 11.45 -2.19
C ASP A 453 14.99 10.06 -1.76
N GLY A 454 15.71 9.44 -0.83
CA GLY A 454 15.29 8.18 -0.24
C GLY A 454 14.08 8.37 0.65
N VAL A 455 12.97 7.71 0.36
CA VAL A 455 11.71 7.91 1.06
C VAL A 455 10.94 6.60 1.26
N LEU A 456 10.41 6.43 2.47
CA LEU A 456 9.34 5.48 2.78
C LEU A 456 8.04 6.24 3.00
N THR A 457 7.05 5.98 2.16
CA THR A 457 5.67 6.50 2.30
C THR A 457 4.77 5.37 2.81
N ILE A 458 3.98 5.62 3.84
CA ILE A 458 3.02 4.67 4.41
C ILE A 458 1.61 5.25 4.33
N GLY A 459 0.67 4.42 3.92
CA GLY A 459 -0.74 4.78 3.87
C GLY A 459 -1.18 5.50 2.60
N ALA A 460 -0.25 5.92 1.74
CA ALA A 460 -0.53 6.61 0.49
C ALA A 460 0.54 6.32 -0.57
N LEU A 461 0.32 6.80 -1.81
CA LEU A 461 1.40 6.96 -2.79
C LEU A 461 2.14 8.28 -2.51
N PRO A 462 3.44 8.39 -2.87
CA PRO A 462 4.20 9.63 -2.74
C PRO A 462 3.54 10.80 -3.49
N GLU A 463 3.81 12.03 -3.04
CA GLU A 463 3.22 13.23 -3.64
C GLU A 463 3.55 13.30 -5.15
N GLY A 464 2.52 13.55 -5.97
CA GLY A 464 2.68 13.67 -7.43
C GLY A 464 2.62 12.34 -8.18
N ILE A 465 2.55 11.21 -7.49
CA ILE A 465 2.39 9.89 -8.09
C ILE A 465 0.91 9.51 -8.14
N ASP A 466 0.39 9.30 -9.35
CA ASP A 466 -0.98 8.85 -9.55
C ASP A 466 -1.04 7.33 -9.67
N ASN A 467 -2.06 6.70 -9.08
CA ASN A 467 -2.20 5.25 -9.11
C ASN A 467 -2.19 4.64 -10.53
N SER A 468 -2.63 5.39 -11.55
CA SER A 468 -2.65 4.93 -12.95
C SER A 468 -1.29 4.97 -13.65
N SER A 469 -0.28 5.66 -13.09
CA SER A 469 1.07 5.66 -13.65
C SER A 469 1.83 4.37 -13.35
N LEU A 470 1.43 3.63 -12.31
CA LEU A 470 2.06 2.38 -11.92
C LEU A 470 1.56 1.21 -12.78
N THR A 471 2.47 0.27 -13.06
CA THR A 471 2.11 -1.06 -13.55
C THR A 471 1.87 -1.97 -12.36
N TRP A 472 0.61 -2.30 -12.10
CA TRP A 472 0.22 -3.20 -11.02
C TRP A 472 0.23 -4.65 -11.47
N VAL A 473 0.92 -5.50 -10.70
CA VAL A 473 0.93 -6.96 -10.88
C VAL A 473 0.57 -7.67 -9.58
N PRO A 474 -0.11 -8.82 -9.65
CA PRO A 474 -0.48 -9.59 -8.46
C PRO A 474 0.74 -10.18 -7.78
N VAL A 475 0.71 -10.25 -6.45
CA VAL A 475 1.67 -11.02 -5.66
C VAL A 475 1.30 -12.50 -5.71
N ARG A 476 2.31 -13.35 -5.83
CA ARG A 476 2.16 -14.81 -5.82
C ARG A 476 1.69 -15.29 -4.44
N LEU A 477 0.66 -16.13 -4.44
CA LEU A 477 0.17 -16.80 -3.24
C LEU A 477 0.78 -18.20 -3.13
N TYR A 478 1.06 -18.65 -1.90
CA TYR A 478 1.79 -19.88 -1.65
C TYR A 478 0.87 -20.96 -1.11
N LYS A 479 0.79 -22.11 -1.78
CA LYS A 479 0.10 -23.29 -1.25
C LYS A 479 0.92 -23.94 -0.15
N ASP A 480 0.29 -24.73 0.71
CA ASP A 480 0.99 -25.50 1.76
C ASP A 480 2.06 -26.45 1.16
N SER A 481 1.76 -27.09 0.03
CA SER A 481 2.73 -27.93 -0.70
C SER A 481 3.98 -27.15 -1.15
N GLU A 482 3.87 -25.84 -1.29
CA GLU A 482 4.93 -24.93 -1.72
C GLU A 482 5.61 -24.22 -0.54
N GLY A 483 5.20 -24.52 0.70
CA GLY A 483 5.74 -23.89 1.92
C GLY A 483 4.92 -22.73 2.46
N GLY A 484 3.75 -22.46 1.89
CA GLY A 484 2.81 -21.46 2.40
C GLY A 484 2.06 -21.90 3.65
N THR A 485 1.37 -20.94 4.28
CA THR A 485 0.54 -21.19 5.46
C THR A 485 -0.75 -21.94 5.06
N PRO A 486 -1.10 -23.05 5.75
CA PRO A 486 -2.38 -23.72 5.54
C PRO A 486 -3.58 -22.79 5.72
N ALA A 487 -4.67 -23.02 4.97
CA ALA A 487 -5.89 -22.26 5.11
C ALA A 487 -6.53 -22.47 6.50
N PRO A 488 -7.07 -21.42 7.15
CA PRO A 488 -7.74 -21.56 8.44
C PRO A 488 -9.12 -22.19 8.26
N SER A 489 -9.67 -22.77 9.33
CA SER A 489 -10.93 -23.51 9.27
C SER A 489 -12.14 -22.65 8.90
N PHE A 490 -12.10 -21.35 9.20
CA PHE A 490 -13.15 -20.39 8.85
C PHE A 490 -13.07 -19.89 7.40
N ALA A 491 -11.94 -20.10 6.72
CA ALA A 491 -11.72 -19.70 5.33
C ALA A 491 -10.91 -20.78 4.56
N PRO A 492 -11.49 -21.97 4.36
CA PRO A 492 -10.76 -23.17 3.92
C PRO A 492 -10.23 -23.11 2.48
N ASN A 493 -10.64 -22.10 1.69
CA ASN A 493 -10.24 -21.91 0.30
C ASN A 493 -9.23 -20.76 0.13
N GLU A 494 -8.84 -20.08 1.21
CA GLU A 494 -7.88 -18.98 1.13
C GLU A 494 -6.45 -19.52 0.92
N VAL A 495 -5.67 -18.77 0.14
CA VAL A 495 -4.23 -19.00 -0.03
C VAL A 495 -3.55 -17.69 0.33
N TYR A 496 -2.57 -17.75 1.23
CA TYR A 496 -1.97 -16.55 1.79
C TYR A 496 -0.70 -16.15 1.03
N PRO A 497 -0.42 -14.84 0.92
CA PRO A 497 0.88 -14.38 0.48
C PRO A 497 1.91 -14.72 1.55
N PHE A 498 3.09 -15.14 1.11
CA PHE A 498 4.21 -15.41 2.00
C PHE A 498 5.28 -14.31 1.88
N ARG A 499 5.46 -13.79 0.66
CA ARG A 499 6.59 -12.96 0.24
C ARG A 499 6.14 -11.96 -0.83
N TRP A 500 6.86 -10.86 -1.00
CA TRP A 500 6.65 -9.92 -2.12
C TRP A 500 7.23 -10.48 -3.42
N GLU A 501 6.72 -11.64 -3.83
CA GLU A 501 7.09 -12.34 -5.06
C GLU A 501 6.07 -12.08 -6.15
N ILE A 502 6.56 -11.80 -7.36
CA ILE A 502 5.76 -11.58 -8.56
C ILE A 502 6.24 -12.47 -9.70
N ASP A 503 5.36 -12.86 -10.60
CA ASP A 503 5.78 -13.45 -11.88
C ASP A 503 6.39 -12.34 -12.77
N ILE A 504 7.44 -12.69 -13.50
CA ILE A 504 8.09 -11.81 -14.50
C ILE A 504 8.02 -12.46 -15.88
N ASP A 505 7.86 -11.63 -16.93
CA ASP A 505 7.65 -12.10 -18.30
C ASP A 505 8.98 -12.48 -18.99
N GLY A 506 10.08 -11.85 -18.57
CA GLY A 506 11.41 -12.14 -19.09
C GLY A 506 12.48 -11.19 -18.57
N VAL A 507 13.73 -11.58 -18.85
CA VAL A 507 14.94 -10.81 -18.52
C VAL A 507 15.64 -10.46 -19.82
N PHE A 508 16.16 -9.24 -19.92
CA PHE A 508 16.79 -8.70 -21.11
C PHE A 508 18.13 -8.08 -20.74
N LEU A 509 19.15 -8.31 -21.58
CA LEU A 509 20.45 -7.66 -21.49
C LEU A 509 20.64 -6.84 -22.76
N ASP A 510 20.84 -5.54 -22.63
CA ASP A 510 21.07 -4.61 -23.74
C ASP A 510 19.98 -4.69 -24.83
N GLY A 511 18.73 -4.90 -24.40
CA GLY A 511 17.56 -5.02 -25.27
C GLY A 511 17.31 -6.43 -25.82
N GLU A 512 18.22 -7.37 -25.63
CA GLU A 512 18.09 -8.75 -26.10
C GLU A 512 17.57 -9.67 -25.00
N ARG A 513 16.58 -10.53 -25.32
CA ARG A 513 15.99 -11.44 -24.34
C ARG A 513 17.00 -12.52 -23.94
N VAL A 514 17.23 -12.66 -22.65
CA VAL A 514 18.02 -13.74 -22.05
C VAL A 514 17.16 -15.00 -21.94
N ALA A 515 17.76 -16.17 -22.19
CA ALA A 515 17.08 -17.44 -22.03
C ALA A 515 16.70 -17.69 -20.56
N ASP A 516 15.52 -18.27 -20.34
CA ASP A 516 15.10 -18.70 -19.00
C ASP A 516 15.99 -19.85 -18.50
N SER A 517 16.19 -19.92 -17.18
CA SER A 517 17.07 -20.91 -16.56
C SER A 517 16.59 -22.35 -16.81
N ALA A 518 17.52 -23.24 -17.13
CA ALA A 518 17.28 -24.66 -17.29
C ALA A 518 17.43 -25.44 -15.97
N ILE A 519 17.88 -24.77 -14.89
CA ILE A 519 18.10 -25.41 -13.59
C ILE A 519 16.74 -25.75 -12.96
N PRO A 520 16.48 -27.03 -12.60
CA PRO A 520 15.22 -27.44 -12.02
C PRO A 520 15.06 -26.93 -10.59
N ALA A 521 13.81 -26.72 -10.18
CA ALA A 521 13.47 -26.45 -8.79
C ALA A 521 13.64 -27.71 -7.91
N ASN A 522 13.93 -27.50 -6.63
CA ASN A 522 14.16 -28.56 -5.66
C ASN A 522 12.91 -28.82 -4.82
N GLY A 523 12.26 -29.96 -5.06
CA GLY A 523 11.11 -30.41 -4.25
C GLY A 523 9.81 -29.63 -4.46
N VAL A 524 9.75 -28.73 -5.44
CA VAL A 524 8.55 -27.96 -5.83
C VAL A 524 8.41 -27.92 -7.35
N SER A 525 7.17 -27.73 -7.84
CA SER A 525 6.87 -27.63 -9.26
C SER A 525 6.56 -26.18 -9.63
N VAL A 526 7.57 -25.43 -10.05
CA VAL A 526 7.42 -24.06 -10.54
C VAL A 526 7.68 -23.99 -12.04
N THR A 527 6.72 -23.45 -12.79
CA THR A 527 6.77 -23.35 -14.26
C THR A 527 6.92 -21.91 -14.75
N THR A 528 6.68 -20.92 -13.89
CA THR A 528 6.84 -19.50 -14.18
C THR A 528 8.19 -19.00 -13.65
N THR A 529 8.78 -18.02 -14.35
CA THR A 529 9.91 -17.27 -13.81
C THR A 529 9.33 -16.17 -12.91
N SER A 530 9.75 -16.14 -11.65
CA SER A 530 9.30 -15.15 -10.68
C SER A 530 10.47 -14.47 -9.98
N ALA A 531 10.18 -13.29 -9.46
CA ALA A 531 11.12 -12.42 -8.78
C ALA A 531 10.58 -12.01 -7.41
N LEU A 532 11.43 -12.14 -6.39
CA LEU A 532 11.27 -11.43 -5.13
C LEU A 532 11.67 -9.97 -5.31
N ILE A 533 10.93 -9.03 -4.72
CA ILE A 533 11.33 -7.63 -4.60
C ILE A 533 11.80 -7.35 -3.16
N ASP A 534 13.09 -7.03 -2.99
CA ASP A 534 13.78 -7.18 -1.70
C ASP A 534 14.78 -6.07 -1.37
N THR A 535 14.38 -5.11 -0.54
CA THR A 535 15.29 -4.09 0.03
C THR A 535 16.24 -4.67 1.10
N GLY A 536 16.03 -5.91 1.54
CA GLY A 536 16.95 -6.66 2.38
C GLY A 536 18.18 -7.17 1.63
N ASN A 537 18.17 -7.07 0.30
CA ASN A 537 19.20 -7.56 -0.60
C ASN A 537 19.83 -6.39 -1.39
N SER A 538 21.12 -6.17 -1.16
CA SER A 538 21.88 -5.07 -1.80
C SER A 538 22.24 -5.32 -3.27
N LEU A 539 21.94 -6.50 -3.82
CA LEU A 539 22.39 -6.93 -5.15
C LEU A 539 21.23 -7.44 -6.02
N LEU A 540 21.45 -7.58 -7.32
CA LEU A 540 20.59 -8.41 -8.18
C LEU A 540 21.03 -9.86 -8.05
N ARG A 541 20.09 -10.77 -7.85
CA ARG A 541 20.39 -12.21 -7.78
C ARG A 541 19.57 -12.99 -8.77
N GLY A 542 20.22 -13.89 -9.51
CA GLY A 542 19.57 -14.72 -10.51
C GLY A 542 20.09 -16.15 -10.55
N PRO A 543 19.49 -17.02 -11.38
CA PRO A 543 19.92 -18.41 -11.54
C PRO A 543 21.36 -18.49 -12.07
N SER A 544 22.14 -19.44 -11.57
CA SER A 544 23.58 -19.50 -11.84
C SER A 544 23.94 -19.67 -13.32
N ASP A 545 23.13 -20.41 -14.09
CA ASP A 545 23.30 -20.57 -15.54
C ASP A 545 23.03 -19.26 -16.30
N VAL A 546 21.99 -18.53 -15.90
CA VAL A 546 21.61 -17.25 -16.50
C VAL A 546 22.62 -16.15 -16.16
N VAL A 547 23.00 -16.04 -14.88
CA VAL A 547 24.01 -15.07 -14.41
C VAL A 547 25.36 -15.33 -15.09
N SER A 548 25.80 -16.59 -15.16
CA SER A 548 27.06 -16.94 -15.84
C SER A 548 27.04 -16.54 -17.32
N ASN A 549 25.91 -16.70 -18.01
CA ASN A 549 25.74 -16.30 -19.39
C ASN A 549 25.82 -14.77 -19.56
N ILE A 550 25.16 -14.01 -18.69
CA ILE A 550 25.21 -12.55 -18.69
C ILE A 550 26.64 -12.06 -18.45
N LEU A 551 27.29 -12.54 -17.37
CA LEU A 551 28.65 -12.12 -17.02
C LEU A 551 29.67 -12.49 -18.10
N SER A 552 29.53 -13.65 -18.74
CA SER A 552 30.39 -14.04 -19.89
C SER A 552 30.16 -13.19 -21.13
N THR A 553 28.97 -12.57 -21.26
CA THR A 553 28.63 -11.69 -22.39
C THR A 553 29.26 -10.31 -22.24
N VAL A 554 29.19 -9.74 -21.03
CA VAL A 554 29.71 -8.38 -20.75
C VAL A 554 31.20 -8.36 -20.43
N SER A 555 31.79 -9.50 -20.05
CA SER A 555 33.18 -9.59 -19.61
C SER A 555 33.95 -10.71 -20.30
N THR A 556 35.02 -10.34 -20.99
CA THR A 556 35.95 -11.30 -21.61
C THR A 556 36.89 -11.97 -20.60
N THR A 557 37.00 -11.43 -19.38
CA THR A 557 37.86 -11.95 -18.30
C THR A 557 37.14 -12.94 -17.41
N TYR A 558 35.79 -12.93 -17.44
CA TYR A 558 34.96 -13.83 -16.67
C TYR A 558 35.07 -15.28 -17.17
N ASN A 559 35.26 -16.21 -16.23
CA ASN A 559 35.29 -17.63 -16.48
C ASN A 559 34.42 -18.35 -15.44
N PRO A 560 33.24 -18.85 -15.82
CA PRO A 560 32.29 -19.47 -14.88
C PRO A 560 32.81 -20.79 -14.27
N SER A 561 33.91 -21.36 -14.80
CA SER A 561 34.54 -22.56 -14.23
C SER A 561 35.50 -22.25 -13.06
N ARG A 562 35.80 -20.97 -12.79
CA ARG A 562 36.66 -20.54 -11.68
C ARG A 562 35.83 -19.86 -10.59
N SER A 563 35.89 -20.39 -9.38
CA SER A 563 35.09 -19.91 -8.23
C SER A 563 35.41 -18.47 -7.79
N ASN A 564 36.57 -17.92 -8.16
CA ASN A 564 37.01 -16.56 -7.86
C ASN A 564 37.11 -15.69 -9.12
N SER A 565 36.40 -16.04 -10.19
CA SER A 565 36.41 -15.23 -11.40
C SER A 565 35.63 -13.93 -11.16
N VAL A 566 36.30 -12.81 -11.37
CA VAL A 566 35.69 -11.48 -11.41
C VAL A 566 35.32 -11.14 -12.85
N ALA A 567 34.14 -10.57 -13.06
CA ALA A 567 33.70 -10.07 -14.36
C ALA A 567 34.06 -8.59 -14.47
N THR A 568 35.15 -8.28 -15.18
CA THR A 568 35.59 -6.89 -15.40
C THR A 568 35.18 -6.38 -16.79
N LEU A 569 34.86 -5.10 -16.88
CA LEU A 569 34.45 -4.40 -18.09
C LEU A 569 34.91 -2.92 -18.08
N PRO A 570 35.03 -2.25 -19.23
CA PRO A 570 35.29 -0.82 -19.25
C PRO A 570 34.14 -0.04 -18.60
N CYS A 571 34.43 0.85 -17.65
CA CYS A 571 33.39 1.55 -16.87
C CYS A 571 32.45 2.42 -17.72
N ASN A 572 32.93 2.93 -18.86
CA ASN A 572 32.17 3.81 -19.75
C ASN A 572 31.32 3.07 -20.80
N VAL A 573 31.27 1.73 -20.74
CA VAL A 573 30.41 0.92 -21.61
C VAL A 573 29.14 0.58 -20.83
N PRO A 574 27.99 1.24 -21.14
CA PRO A 574 26.75 0.96 -20.44
C PRO A 574 26.25 -0.43 -20.79
N HIS A 575 25.85 -1.17 -19.76
CA HIS A 575 25.09 -2.40 -19.89
C HIS A 575 23.80 -2.27 -19.08
N THR A 576 22.67 -2.58 -19.71
CA THR A 576 21.35 -2.46 -19.10
C THR A 576 20.72 -3.84 -18.95
N LEU A 577 20.59 -4.30 -17.71
CA LEU A 577 19.72 -5.42 -17.38
C LEU A 577 18.29 -4.89 -17.20
N ALA A 578 17.31 -5.49 -17.86
CA ALA A 578 15.91 -5.08 -17.76
C ALA A 578 14.98 -6.26 -17.52
N PHE A 579 13.95 -6.02 -16.71
CA PHE A 579 12.94 -7.01 -16.37
C PHE A 579 11.61 -6.62 -17.01
N GLN A 580 11.00 -7.54 -17.73
CA GLN A 580 9.65 -7.33 -18.25
C GLN A 580 8.65 -7.80 -17.20
N ILE A 581 7.77 -6.90 -16.75
CA ILE A 581 6.80 -7.12 -15.69
C ILE A 581 5.45 -6.58 -16.14
N GLY A 582 4.43 -7.44 -16.19
CA GLY A 582 3.09 -7.05 -16.64
C GLY A 582 3.10 -6.48 -18.07
N GLY A 583 3.99 -6.99 -18.93
CA GLY A 583 4.20 -6.56 -20.31
C GLY A 583 5.01 -5.28 -20.49
N LYS A 584 5.41 -4.57 -19.43
CA LYS A 584 6.24 -3.36 -19.52
C LYS A 584 7.69 -3.64 -19.13
N MET A 585 8.62 -2.90 -19.73
CA MET A 585 10.05 -2.99 -19.45
C MET A 585 10.43 -2.11 -18.26
N PHE A 586 11.15 -2.68 -17.30
CA PHE A 586 11.73 -2.00 -16.15
C PHE A 586 13.25 -2.19 -16.18
N PRO A 587 13.99 -1.24 -16.79
CA PRO A 587 15.45 -1.29 -16.82
C PRO A 587 16.04 -1.02 -15.43
N VAL A 588 17.19 -1.62 -15.16
CA VAL A 588 18.10 -1.20 -14.10
C VAL A 588 19.05 -0.17 -14.70
N ASP A 589 19.26 0.95 -14.02
CA ASP A 589 20.19 1.98 -14.46
C ASP A 589 21.60 1.37 -14.64
N PRO A 590 22.30 1.64 -15.75
CA PRO A 590 23.61 1.06 -16.01
C PRO A 590 24.66 1.42 -14.95
N ARG A 591 24.48 2.52 -14.21
CA ARG A 591 25.33 2.87 -13.05
C ARG A 591 25.16 1.89 -11.88
N ASP A 592 24.03 1.19 -11.80
CA ASP A 592 23.75 0.20 -10.76
C ASP A 592 24.03 -1.25 -11.24
N PHE A 593 24.46 -1.45 -12.49
CA PHE A 593 24.92 -2.75 -12.98
C PHE A 593 26.37 -3.06 -12.55
N ILE A 594 27.14 -2.01 -12.27
CA ILE A 594 28.57 -2.07 -11.95
C ILE A 594 28.84 -1.61 -10.52
N GLY A 595 29.91 -2.13 -9.93
CA GLY A 595 30.53 -1.62 -8.71
C GLY A 595 31.85 -0.90 -8.98
N GLU A 596 32.36 -0.26 -7.93
CA GLU A 596 33.60 0.49 -7.96
C GLU A 596 34.82 -0.45 -8.11
N GLY A 597 35.58 -0.28 -9.19
CA GLY A 597 36.87 -0.95 -9.38
C GLY A 597 38.03 -0.23 -8.67
N SER A 598 39.26 -0.61 -8.99
CA SER A 598 40.47 0.08 -8.48
C SER A 598 40.68 1.47 -9.08
N ASP A 599 40.12 1.71 -10.26
CA ASP A 599 40.06 3.01 -10.92
C ASP A 599 38.79 3.09 -11.81
N ALA A 600 38.42 4.30 -12.23
CA ALA A 600 37.27 4.55 -13.10
C ALA A 600 37.45 4.09 -14.56
N SER A 601 38.50 3.33 -14.89
CA SER A 601 38.69 2.77 -16.24
C SER A 601 38.10 1.37 -16.37
N THR A 602 38.23 0.55 -15.32
CA THR A 602 37.82 -0.86 -15.30
C THR A 602 36.92 -1.12 -14.10
N CYS A 603 35.66 -1.42 -14.37
CA CYS A 603 34.64 -1.69 -13.37
C CYS A 603 34.34 -3.19 -13.27
N GLU A 604 33.72 -3.59 -12.16
CA GLU A 604 33.27 -4.96 -11.93
C GLU A 604 31.75 -5.04 -12.09
N ALA A 605 31.24 -6.09 -12.74
CA ALA A 605 29.80 -6.39 -12.77
C ALA A 605 29.40 -7.21 -11.53
N ASP A 606 29.67 -6.68 -10.34
CA ASP A 606 29.53 -7.32 -9.03
C ASP A 606 28.15 -7.10 -8.38
N ASN A 607 27.33 -6.19 -8.93
CA ASN A 607 25.92 -6.02 -8.55
C ASN A 607 24.99 -7.13 -9.06
N LEU A 608 25.50 -8.11 -9.82
CA LEU A 608 24.77 -9.29 -10.28
C LEU A 608 25.43 -10.58 -9.78
N VAL A 609 24.74 -11.31 -8.92
CA VAL A 609 25.24 -12.55 -8.30
C VAL A 609 24.27 -13.72 -8.43
N VAL A 610 24.73 -14.92 -8.07
CA VAL A 610 23.92 -16.14 -8.13
C VAL A 610 23.02 -16.28 -6.90
N THR A 611 21.87 -16.94 -7.06
CA THR A 611 21.00 -17.40 -5.96
C THR A 611 20.69 -18.88 -6.08
N ASP A 612 20.25 -19.47 -4.98
CA ASP A 612 19.78 -20.85 -4.91
C ASP A 612 18.57 -21.09 -5.85
N PRO A 613 18.43 -22.31 -6.42
CA PRO A 613 17.25 -22.67 -7.19
C PRO A 613 15.97 -22.64 -6.32
N PRO A 614 14.79 -22.46 -6.94
CA PRO A 614 13.53 -22.47 -6.21
C PRO A 614 13.35 -23.74 -5.37
N SER A 615 12.83 -23.57 -4.15
CA SER A 615 12.57 -24.66 -3.21
C SER A 615 11.34 -24.36 -2.35
N ARG A 616 10.93 -25.31 -1.51
CA ARG A 616 9.77 -25.12 -0.62
C ARG A 616 10.00 -23.92 0.30
N GLY A 617 9.13 -22.92 0.24
CA GLY A 617 9.24 -21.67 1.00
C GLY A 617 10.05 -20.57 0.31
N ALA A 618 10.61 -20.81 -0.88
CA ALA A 618 11.35 -19.82 -1.67
C ALA A 618 11.21 -20.16 -3.17
N LEU A 619 10.13 -19.67 -3.81
CA LEU A 619 9.75 -20.10 -5.16
C LEU A 619 10.35 -19.24 -6.28
N PHE A 620 10.87 -18.07 -5.94
CA PHE A 620 11.46 -17.12 -6.89
C PHE A 620 12.77 -17.64 -7.48
N ARG A 621 13.01 -17.25 -8.74
CA ARG A 621 14.30 -17.47 -9.43
C ARG A 621 15.21 -16.26 -9.35
N TRP A 622 14.61 -15.09 -9.15
CA TRP A 622 15.31 -13.81 -9.05
C TRP A 622 15.03 -13.16 -7.70
N SER A 623 16.03 -12.50 -7.13
CA SER A 623 15.83 -11.51 -6.08
C SER A 623 16.28 -10.16 -6.63
N LEU A 624 15.34 -9.25 -6.80
CA LEU A 624 15.55 -7.90 -7.31
C LEU A 624 15.76 -6.98 -6.11
N GLY A 625 17.04 -6.75 -5.82
CA GLY A 625 17.50 -5.94 -4.71
C GLY A 625 17.64 -4.46 -5.04
N ASP A 626 18.44 -3.77 -4.23
CA ASP A 626 18.64 -2.32 -4.28
C ASP A 626 18.93 -1.74 -5.67
N PRO A 627 19.72 -2.36 -6.58
CA PRO A 627 19.88 -1.85 -7.95
C PRO A 627 18.55 -1.67 -8.70
N PHE A 628 17.63 -2.62 -8.54
CA PHE A 628 16.29 -2.53 -9.14
C PHE A 628 15.42 -1.49 -8.42
N LEU A 629 15.48 -1.42 -7.10
CA LEU A 629 14.69 -0.46 -6.30
C LEU A 629 15.19 0.99 -6.37
N LYS A 630 16.48 1.23 -6.67
CA LYS A 630 17.00 2.55 -7.05
C LYS A 630 16.45 3.03 -8.40
N SER A 631 16.22 2.08 -9.30
CA SER A 631 15.75 2.33 -10.66
C SER A 631 14.23 2.50 -10.75
N ASN A 632 13.48 2.15 -9.70
CA ASN A 632 12.03 2.07 -9.72
C ASN A 632 11.41 2.56 -8.40
N LEU A 633 10.37 3.40 -8.49
CA LEU A 633 9.44 3.55 -7.37
C LEU A 633 8.60 2.28 -7.28
N VAL A 634 8.57 1.67 -6.10
CA VAL A 634 7.83 0.43 -5.85
C VAL A 634 6.79 0.63 -4.76
N ALA A 635 5.52 0.38 -5.10
CA ALA A 635 4.39 0.46 -4.18
C ALA A 635 3.87 -0.94 -3.82
N PHE A 636 3.77 -1.23 -2.54
CA PHE A 636 3.42 -2.54 -1.98
C PHE A 636 2.05 -2.46 -1.31
N HIS A 637 1.05 -3.10 -1.90
CA HIS A 637 -0.32 -3.11 -1.39
C HIS A 637 -0.60 -4.44 -0.68
N TYR A 638 -0.83 -4.41 0.64
CA TYR A 638 -1.07 -5.63 1.43
C TYR A 638 -2.38 -6.32 1.08
N GLY A 639 -3.41 -5.53 0.72
CA GLY A 639 -4.76 -6.04 0.55
C GLY A 639 -5.37 -6.53 1.86
N ASN A 640 -6.29 -7.49 1.77
CA ASN A 640 -6.93 -8.08 2.93
C ASN A 640 -6.09 -9.25 3.47
N LEU A 641 -5.39 -9.00 4.57
CA LEU A 641 -4.50 -9.97 5.22
C LEU A 641 -5.21 -11.19 5.86
N THR A 642 -6.54 -11.16 6.00
CA THR A 642 -7.31 -12.31 6.51
C THR A 642 -8.02 -13.09 5.41
N HIS A 643 -8.43 -12.39 4.34
CA HIS A 643 -9.13 -12.94 3.18
C HIS A 643 -8.52 -12.39 1.88
N PRO A 644 -7.31 -12.82 1.48
CA PRO A 644 -6.65 -12.33 0.27
C PRO A 644 -7.50 -12.47 -0.99
N SER A 645 -8.44 -13.42 -1.04
CA SER A 645 -9.39 -13.54 -2.16
C SER A 645 -10.30 -12.32 -2.37
N VAL A 646 -10.54 -11.50 -1.34
CA VAL A 646 -11.42 -10.32 -1.38
C VAL A 646 -10.69 -9.09 -1.92
N ASP A 647 -9.45 -8.88 -1.48
CA ASP A 647 -8.58 -7.81 -1.94
C ASP A 647 -7.15 -8.36 -1.97
N PRO A 648 -6.69 -8.81 -3.15
CA PRO A 648 -5.42 -9.51 -3.25
C PRO A 648 -4.23 -8.56 -3.12
N PRO A 649 -3.11 -9.03 -2.54
CA PRO A 649 -1.87 -8.30 -2.51
C PRO A 649 -1.33 -8.09 -3.93
N ARG A 650 -0.70 -6.93 -4.15
CA ARG A 650 -0.16 -6.52 -5.46
C ARG A 650 0.98 -5.53 -5.29
N ILE A 651 1.87 -5.48 -6.28
CA ILE A 651 2.98 -4.54 -6.35
C ILE A 651 2.79 -3.64 -7.57
N GLY A 652 3.00 -2.34 -7.39
CA GLY A 652 2.98 -1.33 -8.43
C GLY A 652 4.39 -0.84 -8.71
N PHE A 653 4.76 -0.78 -9.99
CA PHE A 653 6.08 -0.31 -10.42
C PHE A 653 5.97 0.93 -11.30
N LEU A 654 6.88 1.88 -11.08
CA LEU A 654 7.11 3.03 -11.94
C LEU A 654 8.62 3.17 -12.19
N SER A 655 9.05 3.07 -13.44
CA SER A 655 10.45 3.27 -13.81
C SER A 655 10.85 4.72 -13.59
N MET A 656 11.97 4.90 -12.89
CA MET A 656 12.60 6.18 -12.60
C MET A 656 13.90 6.37 -13.39
N VAL A 657 14.27 5.39 -14.24
CA VAL A 657 15.47 5.46 -15.07
C VAL A 657 15.31 6.57 -16.13
N PRO A 658 16.21 7.57 -16.16
CA PRO A 658 16.13 8.64 -17.12
C PRO A 658 16.53 8.17 -18.53
N GLU A 659 15.96 8.79 -19.57
CA GLU A 659 16.27 8.44 -20.97
C GLU A 659 17.75 8.59 -21.35
N ASN A 660 18.51 9.40 -20.60
CA ASN A 660 19.93 9.66 -20.82
C ASN A 660 20.85 8.92 -19.83
N ALA A 661 20.41 7.81 -19.21
CA ALA A 661 21.18 7.09 -18.20
C ALA A 661 22.60 6.70 -18.68
N ASP A 662 22.76 6.25 -19.94
CA ASP A 662 24.06 5.94 -20.54
C ASP A 662 25.03 7.14 -20.55
N GLN A 663 24.49 8.34 -20.81
CA GLN A 663 25.27 9.58 -20.79
C GLN A 663 25.67 9.97 -19.37
N LEU A 664 24.79 9.72 -18.40
CA LEU A 664 25.08 9.96 -16.98
C LEU A 664 26.18 9.02 -16.48
N LEU A 665 26.16 7.74 -16.87
CA LEU A 665 27.28 6.83 -16.58
C LEU A 665 28.60 7.36 -17.18
N THR A 666 28.58 7.76 -18.45
CA THR A 666 29.78 8.29 -19.11
C THR A 666 30.29 9.54 -18.39
N GLN A 667 29.39 10.42 -17.95
CA GLN A 667 29.74 11.63 -17.21
C GLN A 667 30.35 11.27 -15.84
N ALA A 668 29.74 10.35 -15.09
CA ALA A 668 30.25 9.87 -13.81
C ALA A 668 31.67 9.29 -13.93
N VAL A 669 31.94 8.53 -15.00
CA VAL A 669 33.28 8.02 -15.30
C VAL A 669 34.26 9.16 -15.56
N ASN A 670 33.91 10.15 -16.38
CA ASN A 670 34.79 11.30 -16.67
C ASN A 670 35.10 12.13 -15.41
N ASP A 671 34.11 12.30 -14.53
CA ASP A 671 34.27 13.02 -13.28
C ASP A 671 35.17 12.24 -12.31
N ALA A 672 34.97 10.92 -12.22
CA ALA A 672 35.82 10.04 -11.43
C ALA A 672 37.28 10.01 -11.93
N GLU A 673 37.50 9.93 -13.25
CA GLU A 673 38.83 10.04 -13.86
C GLU A 673 39.49 11.39 -13.54
N SER A 674 38.72 12.48 -13.58
CA SER A 674 39.19 13.83 -13.20
C SER A 674 39.52 13.94 -11.71
N ASN A 675 38.89 13.11 -10.88
CA ASN A 675 39.08 13.04 -9.43
C ASN A 675 40.09 11.96 -8.99
N GLY A 676 41.00 11.54 -9.88
CA GLY A 676 42.07 10.59 -9.54
C GLY A 676 41.63 9.12 -9.66
N GLY A 677 40.57 8.85 -10.42
CA GLY A 677 40.06 7.52 -10.71
C GLY A 677 39.06 6.98 -9.69
N LEU A 678 38.58 7.81 -8.75
CA LEU A 678 37.64 7.40 -7.71
C LEU A 678 36.24 7.91 -8.03
N PHE A 679 35.26 7.02 -7.98
CA PHE A 679 33.85 7.40 -8.07
C PHE A 679 33.40 8.13 -6.80
N ASP A 680 32.34 8.93 -6.96
CA ASP A 680 31.71 9.60 -5.82
C ASP A 680 30.95 8.56 -4.99
N SER A 681 31.16 8.61 -3.66
CA SER A 681 30.48 7.74 -2.70
C SER A 681 30.10 8.55 -1.46
N THR A 682 28.90 8.30 -0.92
CA THR A 682 28.40 8.97 0.28
C THR A 682 27.74 7.99 1.26
N ILE A 683 27.55 8.47 2.49
CA ILE A 683 26.79 7.80 3.54
C ILE A 683 25.80 8.83 4.08
N VAL A 684 24.52 8.49 4.07
CA VAL A 684 23.43 9.34 4.56
C VAL A 684 22.85 8.72 5.83
N ALA A 685 22.96 9.39 6.97
CA ALA A 685 22.32 8.90 8.18
C ALA A 685 20.79 9.01 8.08
N ALA A 686 20.05 8.00 8.54
CA ALA A 686 18.60 8.08 8.66
C ALA A 686 18.18 9.26 9.55
N PRO A 687 17.07 9.96 9.25
CA PRO A 687 16.65 11.20 9.92
C PRO A 687 16.03 10.97 11.32
N THR A 688 16.74 10.25 12.18
CA THR A 688 16.32 9.88 13.55
C THR A 688 16.02 11.08 14.45
N ALA A 689 16.76 12.19 14.31
CA ALA A 689 16.49 13.41 15.08
C ALA A 689 15.15 14.06 14.70
N SER A 690 14.82 14.09 13.41
CA SER A 690 13.53 14.59 12.93
C SER A 690 12.40 13.67 13.38
N ALA A 691 12.58 12.34 13.22
CA ALA A 691 11.60 11.35 13.68
C ALA A 691 11.30 11.45 15.19
N ALA A 692 12.34 11.67 16.01
CA ALA A 692 12.19 11.82 17.46
C ALA A 692 11.40 13.06 17.90
N THR A 693 11.27 14.06 17.02
CA THR A 693 10.54 15.31 17.30
C THR A 693 9.25 15.45 16.51
N ALA A 694 8.96 14.49 15.62
CA ALA A 694 7.77 14.50 14.78
C ALA A 694 6.51 14.25 15.62
N ASP A 695 5.42 14.93 15.27
CA ASP A 695 4.11 14.62 15.82
C ASP A 695 3.70 13.21 15.39
N GLN A 696 3.14 12.44 16.33
CA GLN A 696 2.79 11.05 16.10
C GLN A 696 1.26 10.85 16.16
N ILE A 697 0.76 10.05 15.23
CA ILE A 697 -0.63 9.62 15.19
C ILE A 697 -0.68 8.16 15.65
N THR A 698 -1.16 7.94 16.87
CA THR A 698 -1.41 6.58 17.36
C THR A 698 -2.65 6.00 16.73
N VAL A 699 -2.51 4.96 15.91
CA VAL A 699 -3.60 4.12 15.41
C VAL A 699 -3.91 3.03 16.42
N THR A 700 -5.20 2.72 16.57
CA THR A 700 -5.65 1.70 17.53
C THR A 700 -6.39 0.60 16.82
N PRO A 701 -6.16 -0.66 17.22
CA PRO A 701 -6.97 -1.76 16.76
C PRO A 701 -8.44 -1.59 17.18
N GLY A 702 -9.37 -1.39 16.24
CA GLY A 702 -10.81 -1.33 16.48
C GLY A 702 -11.45 -2.72 16.54
N PHE A 703 -11.60 -3.28 17.75
CA PHE A 703 -12.50 -4.42 17.96
C PHE A 703 -13.96 -3.95 18.00
N THR A 704 -14.77 -4.30 17.01
CA THR A 704 -16.20 -4.50 17.24
C THR A 704 -16.37 -5.77 18.06
N GLY A 705 -16.35 -5.62 19.38
CA GLY A 705 -16.59 -6.74 20.29
C GLY A 705 -17.96 -7.36 20.01
N ILE A 706 -17.97 -8.68 19.75
CA ILE A 706 -19.16 -9.50 19.89
C ILE A 706 -19.55 -9.42 21.37
N SER A 707 -20.61 -8.67 21.68
CA SER A 707 -21.19 -8.66 23.01
C SER A 707 -21.87 -10.02 23.25
N THR A 708 -21.13 -10.95 23.86
CA THR A 708 -21.71 -12.13 24.51
C THR A 708 -22.39 -11.69 25.82
N ARG A 709 -23.50 -10.95 25.70
CA ARG A 709 -24.43 -10.83 26.82
C ARG A 709 -25.21 -12.13 26.90
N ALA A 710 -24.78 -13.01 27.80
CA ALA A 710 -25.57 -14.14 28.24
C ALA A 710 -26.95 -13.67 28.73
N PRO A 711 -28.07 -14.22 28.22
CA PRO A 711 -29.38 -13.95 28.79
C PRO A 711 -29.57 -14.81 30.04
N SER A 712 -29.74 -14.18 31.20
CA SER A 712 -30.31 -14.83 32.39
C SER A 712 -31.78 -15.20 32.15
N PRO A 713 -32.29 -16.28 32.79
CA PRO A 713 -33.49 -16.97 32.34
C PRO A 713 -34.75 -16.24 32.79
N THR A 714 -35.72 -16.13 31.88
CA THR A 714 -37.12 -15.84 32.22
C THR A 714 -38.02 -16.95 31.70
N ALA A 715 -39.03 -17.26 32.52
CA ALA A 715 -39.74 -18.52 32.60
C ALA A 715 -40.73 -18.80 31.43
N THR A 716 -40.69 -20.06 31.00
CA THR A 716 -41.75 -21.00 30.60
C THR A 716 -43.14 -20.49 30.15
N SER A 717 -43.56 -20.92 28.94
CA SER A 717 -44.73 -21.79 28.75
C SER A 717 -44.79 -22.43 27.35
N PRO A 718 -45.48 -23.59 27.18
CA PRO A 718 -45.08 -24.64 26.26
C PRO A 718 -45.97 -24.76 25.01
N GLY A 719 -45.43 -25.34 23.93
CA GLY A 719 -46.24 -25.71 22.77
C GLY A 719 -45.50 -26.50 21.68
N ALA A 720 -45.87 -27.76 21.58
CA ALA A 720 -45.80 -28.66 20.42
C ALA A 720 -44.43 -29.24 19.98
N ALA A 721 -44.28 -30.52 20.34
CA ALA A 721 -43.32 -31.48 19.82
C ALA A 721 -43.58 -31.84 18.36
N VAL A 722 -42.51 -32.11 17.60
CA VAL A 722 -42.49 -33.12 16.55
C VAL A 722 -41.19 -33.92 16.65
N THR A 723 -41.36 -35.18 16.98
CA THR A 723 -40.36 -36.25 17.07
C THR A 723 -40.03 -36.77 15.66
N VAL A 724 -38.75 -36.95 15.34
CA VAL A 724 -38.31 -38.07 14.48
C VAL A 724 -37.02 -38.65 15.05
N THR A 725 -37.09 -39.94 15.34
CA THR A 725 -36.07 -40.80 15.93
C THR A 725 -35.42 -41.67 14.85
N MET A 726 -34.26 -42.24 15.21
CA MET A 726 -33.56 -43.42 14.68
C MET A 726 -32.28 -43.09 13.89
N GLY A 727 -31.13 -43.71 14.16
CA GLY A 727 -30.84 -44.84 15.03
C GLY A 727 -29.33 -45.05 15.16
N SER A 728 -28.93 -45.69 16.27
CA SER A 728 -27.56 -46.01 16.64
C SER A 728 -27.02 -47.25 15.93
N SER A 729 -25.70 -47.40 15.87
CA SER A 729 -24.85 -48.60 16.05
C SER A 729 -23.41 -48.13 15.73
N GLY A 730 -22.40 -48.15 16.61
CA GLY A 730 -21.88 -49.28 17.38
C GLY A 730 -20.99 -50.15 16.49
N ASP A 731 -19.66 -50.00 16.54
CA ASP A 731 -18.80 -50.92 17.31
C ASP A 731 -17.28 -50.65 17.11
N THR A 732 -16.56 -51.11 18.12
CA THR A 732 -15.13 -51.11 18.41
C THR A 732 -14.29 -52.08 17.55
N SER A 733 -12.98 -51.80 17.39
CA SER A 733 -11.93 -52.83 17.53
C SER A 733 -10.50 -52.24 17.61
N GLN A 734 -9.67 -52.95 18.38
CA GLN A 734 -8.28 -52.71 18.78
C GLN A 734 -7.27 -53.27 17.77
N SER A 735 -6.01 -52.77 17.81
CA SER A 735 -4.73 -53.54 17.85
C SER A 735 -3.56 -52.56 17.58
N SER A 736 -2.62 -52.26 18.49
CA SER A 736 -1.52 -53.04 19.10
C SER A 736 -0.32 -53.34 18.18
N GLY A 737 0.87 -52.86 18.61
CA GLY A 737 2.23 -53.32 18.22
C GLY A 737 2.82 -52.56 17.03
N SER A 738 4.11 -52.23 16.95
CA SER A 738 5.28 -52.47 17.79
C SER A 738 6.47 -51.75 17.14
N ASP A 739 7.33 -51.14 17.95
CA ASP A 739 8.65 -50.60 17.58
C ASP A 739 9.62 -51.73 17.14
N PRO A 740 10.66 -51.43 16.33
CA PRO A 740 12.01 -51.45 16.93
C PRO A 740 13.04 -50.45 16.36
N SER A 741 13.71 -49.76 17.30
CA SER A 741 15.16 -49.57 17.49
C SER A 741 16.16 -49.36 16.34
N ASP A 742 16.85 -48.22 16.44
CA ASP A 742 18.31 -47.97 16.43
C ASP A 742 19.25 -48.53 15.35
N ASN A 743 19.99 -47.60 14.74
CA ASN A 743 21.47 -47.61 14.70
C ASN A 743 22.02 -46.31 14.11
N LYS A 744 22.79 -45.53 14.89
CA LYS A 744 23.77 -44.57 14.37
C LYS A 744 25.04 -44.60 15.20
N GLU A 745 26.14 -44.80 14.49
CA GLU A 745 27.51 -44.82 14.97
C GLU A 745 28.30 -43.69 14.27
N ASN A 746 29.34 -43.20 14.95
CA ASN A 746 30.47 -42.40 14.44
C ASN A 746 30.21 -40.89 14.18
N GLY A 747 31.09 -39.96 14.51
CA GLY A 747 32.45 -40.01 15.06
C GLY A 747 33.02 -38.58 15.04
N ALA A 748 33.81 -38.22 16.05
CA ALA A 748 34.43 -36.91 16.21
C ALA A 748 35.85 -36.88 15.61
N VAL A 749 36.26 -35.80 14.94
CA VAL A 749 37.67 -35.40 14.79
C VAL A 749 37.81 -33.86 14.70
N ALA A 750 38.94 -33.39 15.21
CA ALA A 750 39.28 -32.09 15.75
C ALA A 750 39.70 -30.98 14.77
N GLY A 751 39.77 -29.77 15.33
CA GLY A 751 40.17 -28.51 14.69
C GLY A 751 41.66 -28.39 14.36
N ALA A 752 41.94 -27.43 13.48
CA ALA A 752 43.26 -26.88 13.21
C ALA A 752 43.19 -25.34 13.17
N LYS A 753 44.13 -24.71 13.87
CA LYS A 753 44.38 -23.26 13.89
C LYS A 753 45.21 -22.84 12.68
N MET A 754 44.99 -21.65 12.13
CA MET A 754 46.00 -20.96 11.31
C MET A 754 45.96 -19.45 11.50
N GLY A 755 47.15 -18.84 11.48
CA GLY A 755 47.45 -17.49 11.94
C GLY A 755 47.28 -16.38 10.91
N MET A 756 47.25 -15.16 11.44
CA MET A 756 47.07 -13.87 10.77
C MET A 756 48.22 -13.53 9.80
N GLY A 757 47.83 -13.13 8.58
CA GLY A 757 48.64 -12.32 7.67
C GLY A 757 47.72 -11.26 7.04
N LEU A 758 48.00 -9.98 7.29
CA LEU A 758 47.26 -8.83 6.77
C LEU A 758 47.50 -8.67 5.27
N VAL A 759 46.45 -8.89 4.48
CA VAL A 759 46.30 -8.40 3.11
C VAL A 759 44.96 -7.69 3.08
N SER A 760 44.95 -6.41 2.73
CA SER A 760 43.73 -5.62 2.53
C SER A 760 43.02 -6.14 1.28
N VAL A 761 42.16 -7.13 1.47
CA VAL A 761 41.17 -7.58 0.49
C VAL A 761 39.95 -6.71 0.70
N PHE A 762 39.60 -5.89 -0.28
CA PHE A 762 38.23 -5.39 -0.39
C PHE A 762 37.35 -6.60 -0.70
N VAL A 763 36.82 -7.22 0.35
CA VAL A 763 35.74 -8.19 0.21
C VAL A 763 34.49 -7.36 0.03
N VAL A 764 33.91 -7.39 -1.17
CA VAL A 764 32.53 -6.96 -1.39
C VAL A 764 31.65 -7.92 -0.60
N VAL A 765 31.30 -7.52 0.63
CA VAL A 765 30.31 -8.22 1.44
C VAL A 765 28.97 -7.64 1.04
N GLY A 766 28.34 -8.21 0.01
CA GLY A 766 26.92 -7.97 -0.22
C GLY A 766 26.15 -8.41 1.03
N MET A 767 25.39 -7.50 1.64
CA MET A 767 24.51 -7.86 2.74
C MET A 767 23.34 -8.66 2.17
N VAL A 768 23.19 -9.88 2.69
CA VAL A 768 22.09 -10.79 2.34
C VAL A 768 21.22 -10.94 3.56
N VAL A 769 20.00 -10.41 3.47
CA VAL A 769 18.99 -10.55 4.51
C VAL A 769 17.76 -11.22 3.88
N GLY A 770 17.81 -12.56 3.75
CA GLY A 770 16.72 -13.40 3.22
C GLY A 770 17.28 -14.72 2.70
N TRP A 771 16.86 -15.91 3.16
CA TRP A 771 15.49 -16.41 3.35
C TRP A 771 15.31 -17.52 4.38
#